data_AF-A0A250G224-F1
#
_entry.id   AF-A0A250G224-F1
#
_cell.length_a   1.000
_cell.length_b   1.000
_cell.length_c   1.000
_cell.angle_alpha   90.00
_cell.angle_beta   90.00
_cell.angle_gamma   90.00
#
_symmetry.space_group_name_H-M   'P 1'
#
loop_
_entity.id
_entity.type
_entity.pdbx_description
1 polymer ?
#
loop_
_entity_poly.entity_id
_entity_poly.type
_entity_poly.pdbx_seq_one_letter_code
_entity_poly.pdbx_strand_id
1 'polypeptide(L)'
;MKLQKILFIFSLLVAISLKAQTNSAPQVIPSIQQWEGKIGYFTFSENTPLIVDKNFPQLESYISVFSNDLQSLYNFKATVTLAQAKPQSVFFTLSSETAIPEEGYRINIDENIIVTASSTKGIFWATRTLLQMLENGGNRLPKGIINDFPMYSHRGFMLDVGRKFFTIDYLRDYIKILSYYKINEFQIHLNDNGFKVFYNDDWDKTYSAFRLQSDVFPGLAAKDGHYTKDEFRDLQKMGMLYGVNVIPEIDVPAHSLAFTHYKPEIGSDKYGKDHLDLYHPETYKFVDALYAEYLSGENPVFVGADVHIGTDEYDKGESEKYREFTDRYLKYIQKLGKNVRMWGGLRWLKGETPVHSENVVVNAWSYDWVDPELSLKEGYKLISTCDTWLYIVPAAGYYRDFLDEKWLYEEWTPEKVNRKETLPEGTKGLLGGMFAVWNDHCGNGISQQDVHIRTLPAVKVLSEKMWKRNTSVNFDTFKKLSDRMGEAPQVNLSGKVASKTNLVMHYALNSKKEKDLSENGYNELQRNKIGISKKDNSLVFKSEESFIKTPILEIGYDYRVDFNLFLSPKTIDDVILFEGRDSKVIIKKEGNQFQLGFSRDGYTYYFAEKFNFEKWYELGISGDYKGTSIYVNGKQSERLEGKTHSTNNGKNKIYIQQTLVFPLQYIGSSNQKSFQGKIKNLKVIKL
;
A
#
# COMPACT_ATOMS: atom_id res chain seq x y z
N MET A 1 41.56 -5.79 76.31
CA MET A 1 40.77 -6.69 75.41
C MET A 1 39.36 -6.16 75.29
N LYS A 2 39.00 -5.57 74.14
CA LYS A 2 37.64 -5.29 73.60
C LYS A 2 37.66 -3.97 72.80
N LEU A 3 38.41 -3.95 71.71
CA LEU A 3 38.25 -2.94 70.65
C LEU A 3 38.63 -3.53 69.27
N GLN A 4 38.25 -4.80 69.05
CA GLN A 4 38.48 -5.52 67.78
C GLN A 4 37.23 -6.31 67.33
N LYS A 5 36.03 -5.92 67.79
CA LYS A 5 34.76 -6.56 67.43
C LYS A 5 33.70 -5.57 66.89
N ILE A 6 34.11 -4.43 66.33
CA ILE A 6 33.21 -3.48 65.65
C ILE A 6 33.77 -3.12 64.26
N LEU A 7 34.41 -4.08 63.58
CA LEU A 7 34.82 -3.94 62.18
C LEU A 7 34.48 -5.17 61.32
N PHE A 8 33.53 -5.99 61.79
CA PHE A 8 33.07 -7.18 61.05
C PHE A 8 31.53 -7.29 60.96
N ILE A 9 30.79 -6.25 61.38
CA ILE A 9 29.32 -6.18 61.30
C ILE A 9 28.87 -4.89 60.57
N PHE A 10 29.74 -4.32 59.72
CA PHE A 10 29.37 -3.24 58.80
C PHE A 10 29.86 -3.48 57.36
N SER A 11 30.20 -4.74 57.04
CA SER A 11 30.55 -5.19 55.69
C SER A 11 29.50 -6.16 55.12
N LEU A 12 28.39 -6.34 55.82
CA LEU A 12 27.39 -7.37 55.52
C LEU A 12 25.95 -6.82 55.63
N LEU A 13 25.69 -5.62 55.10
CA LEU A 13 24.32 -5.09 54.97
C LEU A 13 24.17 -3.99 53.92
N VAL A 14 24.96 -4.08 52.84
CA VAL A 14 24.61 -3.49 51.54
C VAL A 14 24.71 -4.59 50.49
N ALA A 15 23.94 -5.66 50.70
CA ALA A 15 23.49 -6.46 49.58
C ALA A 15 22.48 -5.57 48.84
N ILE A 16 23.00 -4.73 47.93
CA ILE A 16 22.18 -4.13 46.88
C ILE A 16 21.48 -5.32 46.25
N SER A 17 20.19 -5.44 46.49
CA SER A 17 19.35 -6.34 45.73
C SER A 17 19.35 -5.80 44.31
N LEU A 18 20.39 -6.16 43.53
CA LEU A 18 20.37 -6.15 42.08
C LEU A 18 19.24 -7.11 41.70
N LYS A 19 17.99 -6.66 41.81
CA LYS A 19 16.89 -7.29 41.09
C LYS A 19 17.32 -7.17 39.64
N ALA A 20 17.71 -8.29 39.04
CA ALA A 20 18.02 -8.36 37.63
C ALA A 20 16.84 -7.72 36.88
N GLN A 21 17.12 -6.62 36.17
CA GLN A 21 16.10 -5.87 35.48
C GLN A 21 15.47 -6.78 34.42
N THR A 22 14.16 -6.98 34.52
CA THR A 22 13.40 -7.72 33.51
C THR A 22 13.43 -6.96 32.20
N ASN A 23 13.31 -7.67 31.08
CA ASN A 23 13.36 -7.05 29.76
C ASN A 23 12.19 -6.06 29.56
N SER A 24 12.48 -4.93 28.93
CA SER A 24 11.45 -3.99 28.45
C SER A 24 10.61 -4.60 27.33
N ALA A 25 9.41 -4.04 27.11
CA ALA A 25 8.53 -4.44 26.03
C ALA A 25 9.21 -4.29 24.65
N PRO A 26 9.05 -5.26 23.73
CA PRO A 26 9.53 -5.13 22.37
C PRO A 26 8.91 -3.92 21.65
N GLN A 27 9.70 -3.27 20.79
CA GLN A 27 9.24 -2.14 19.99
C GLN A 27 8.67 -2.63 18.67
N VAL A 28 7.35 -2.60 18.54
CA VAL A 28 6.58 -3.04 17.36
C VAL A 28 5.44 -2.05 17.09
N ILE A 29 4.93 -2.02 15.85
CA ILE A 29 3.75 -1.26 15.41
C ILE A 29 2.75 -2.24 14.77
N PRO A 30 1.51 -2.36 15.27
CA PRO A 30 1.01 -1.70 16.47
C PRO A 30 1.68 -2.23 17.74
N SER A 31 1.72 -1.40 18.79
CA SER A 31 2.26 -1.75 20.10
C SER A 31 1.43 -2.84 20.77
N ILE A 32 2.11 -3.74 21.49
CA ILE A 32 1.48 -4.89 22.14
C ILE A 32 0.56 -4.48 23.30
N GLN A 33 -0.53 -5.22 23.50
CA GLN A 33 -1.46 -4.94 24.59
C GLN A 33 -0.83 -5.11 25.96
N GLN A 34 -0.22 -6.28 26.20
CA GLN A 34 0.33 -6.65 27.49
C GLN A 34 1.71 -7.31 27.33
N TRP A 35 2.64 -6.94 28.21
CA TRP A 35 3.99 -7.47 28.27
C TRP A 35 4.38 -7.83 29.71
N GLU A 36 4.86 -9.05 29.90
CA GLU A 36 5.53 -9.49 31.12
C GLU A 36 6.98 -9.85 30.79
N GLY A 37 7.90 -8.94 31.08
CA GLY A 37 9.33 -9.15 30.83
C GLY A 37 9.94 -10.18 31.76
N LYS A 38 10.75 -11.08 31.21
CA LYS A 38 11.64 -11.99 31.97
C LYS A 38 13.10 -11.58 31.79
N ILE A 39 14.01 -12.32 32.43
CA ILE A 39 15.46 -12.09 32.32
C ILE A 39 16.03 -12.95 31.19
N GLY A 40 16.95 -12.39 30.40
CA GLY A 40 17.68 -13.11 29.36
C GLY A 40 17.04 -13.03 27.97
N TYR A 41 17.62 -13.72 27.01
CA TYR A 41 17.24 -13.64 25.60
C TYR A 41 17.13 -15.03 24.99
N PHE A 42 16.23 -15.19 24.02
CA PHE A 42 16.21 -16.29 23.07
C PHE A 42 17.00 -15.87 21.83
N THR A 43 17.93 -16.70 21.36
CA THR A 43 18.67 -16.44 20.12
C THR A 43 17.98 -17.15 18.96
N PHE A 44 17.39 -16.36 18.06
CA PHE A 44 16.81 -16.84 16.81
C PHE A 44 17.91 -17.00 15.75
N SER A 45 17.84 -18.04 14.93
CA SER A 45 18.81 -18.27 13.85
C SER A 45 18.17 -19.04 12.70
N GLU A 46 18.91 -19.21 11.60
CA GLU A 46 18.53 -20.09 10.48
C GLU A 46 18.26 -21.54 10.89
N ASN A 47 18.84 -21.98 12.01
CA ASN A 47 18.68 -23.33 12.55
C ASN A 47 17.50 -23.46 13.53
N THR A 48 16.82 -22.36 13.87
CA THR A 48 15.65 -22.39 14.77
C THR A 48 14.47 -23.02 14.03
N PRO A 49 14.00 -24.23 14.42
CA PRO A 49 12.93 -24.90 13.70
C PRO A 49 11.59 -24.17 13.88
N LEU A 50 10.79 -24.09 12.82
CA LEU A 50 9.39 -23.69 12.90
C LEU A 50 8.53 -24.94 12.97
N ILE A 51 7.83 -25.11 14.09
CA ILE A 51 7.02 -26.30 14.37
C ILE A 51 5.56 -25.89 14.44
N VAL A 52 4.75 -26.47 13.57
CA VAL A 52 3.31 -26.41 13.64
C VAL A 52 2.83 -27.63 14.44
N ASP A 53 1.92 -27.40 15.38
CA ASP A 53 1.27 -28.49 16.09
C ASP A 53 0.58 -29.42 15.11
N LYS A 54 0.95 -30.71 15.15
CA LYS A 54 0.38 -31.76 14.31
C LYS A 54 -1.15 -31.89 14.39
N ASN A 55 -1.76 -31.39 15.47
CA ASN A 55 -3.21 -31.38 15.65
C ASN A 55 -3.89 -30.26 14.83
N PHE A 56 -3.13 -29.28 14.35
CA PHE A 56 -3.61 -28.12 13.59
C PHE A 56 -2.84 -27.93 12.28
N PRO A 57 -2.84 -28.92 11.36
CA PRO A 57 -2.07 -28.86 10.11
C PRO A 57 -2.46 -27.69 9.21
N GLN A 58 -3.68 -27.13 9.35
CA GLN A 58 -4.11 -25.93 8.64
C GLN A 58 -3.24 -24.69 8.90
N LEU A 59 -2.42 -24.67 9.95
CA LEU A 59 -1.49 -23.57 10.22
C LEU A 59 -0.27 -23.58 9.29
N GLU A 60 0.04 -24.70 8.63
CA GLU A 60 1.25 -24.87 7.83
C GLU A 60 1.39 -23.83 6.71
N SER A 61 0.30 -23.50 6.01
CA SER A 61 0.30 -22.48 4.97
C SER A 61 0.67 -21.09 5.50
N TYR A 62 0.13 -20.71 6.66
CA TYR A 62 0.41 -19.44 7.33
C TYR A 62 1.86 -19.36 7.84
N ILE A 63 2.38 -20.46 8.41
CA ILE A 63 3.78 -20.50 8.89
C ILE A 63 4.77 -20.59 7.74
N SER A 64 4.37 -21.14 6.59
CA SER A 64 5.17 -21.10 5.36
C SER A 64 5.35 -19.68 4.84
N VAL A 65 4.32 -18.82 4.96
CA VAL A 65 4.47 -17.38 4.67
C VAL A 65 5.50 -16.75 5.59
N PHE A 66 5.43 -17.02 6.90
CA PHE A 66 6.44 -16.53 7.85
C PHE A 66 7.86 -17.02 7.53
N SER A 67 8.02 -18.29 7.15
CA SER A 67 9.31 -18.83 6.69
C SER A 67 9.85 -18.08 5.46
N ASN A 68 8.99 -17.82 4.47
CA ASN A 68 9.37 -17.06 3.27
C ASN A 68 9.74 -15.61 3.60
N ASP A 69 9.05 -14.98 4.56
CA ASP A 69 9.37 -13.64 5.04
C ASP A 69 10.74 -13.60 5.74
N LEU A 70 11.05 -14.60 6.57
CA LEU A 70 12.37 -14.74 7.21
C LEU A 70 13.48 -14.97 6.17
N GLN A 71 13.21 -15.77 5.15
CA GLN A 71 14.14 -15.98 4.04
C GLN A 71 14.40 -14.67 3.29
N SER A 72 13.37 -13.86 3.04
CA SER A 72 13.54 -12.59 2.34
C SER A 72 14.30 -11.54 3.15
N LEU A 73 14.04 -11.43 4.46
CA LEU A 73 14.63 -10.37 5.29
C LEU A 73 16.01 -10.73 5.83
N TYR A 74 16.24 -12.00 6.14
CA TYR A 74 17.43 -12.45 6.86
C TYR A 74 18.21 -13.57 6.16
N ASN A 75 17.74 -14.03 4.98
CA ASN A 75 18.29 -15.20 4.29
C ASN A 75 18.22 -16.49 5.13
N PHE A 76 17.21 -16.58 6.01
CA PHE A 76 16.98 -17.73 6.89
C PHE A 76 15.87 -18.62 6.32
N LYS A 77 16.23 -19.78 5.73
CA LYS A 77 15.23 -20.75 5.27
C LYS A 77 14.84 -21.69 6.40
N ALA A 78 13.97 -21.22 7.29
CA ALA A 78 13.52 -22.04 8.40
C ALA A 78 12.55 -23.13 7.91
N THR A 79 12.88 -24.40 8.17
CA THR A 79 12.02 -25.53 7.76
C THR A 79 10.78 -25.56 8.64
N VAL A 80 9.60 -25.62 8.01
CA VAL A 80 8.31 -25.80 8.69
C VAL A 80 8.04 -27.31 8.83
N THR A 81 7.70 -27.76 10.04
CA THR A 81 7.43 -29.19 10.30
C THR A 81 6.19 -29.36 11.17
N LEU A 82 5.42 -30.42 10.89
CA LEU A 82 4.31 -30.86 11.74
C LEU A 82 4.84 -31.79 12.83
N ALA A 83 4.90 -31.31 14.07
CA ALA A 83 5.43 -32.09 15.19
C ALA A 83 4.89 -31.60 16.55
N GLN A 84 5.37 -32.22 17.62
CA GLN A 84 5.25 -31.66 18.97
C GLN A 84 6.34 -30.62 19.22
N ALA A 85 6.13 -29.74 20.20
CA ALA A 85 7.12 -28.74 20.60
C ALA A 85 8.48 -29.39 20.91
N LYS A 86 9.57 -28.75 20.44
CA LYS A 86 10.95 -29.18 20.68
C LYS A 86 11.74 -28.08 21.40
N PRO A 87 12.78 -28.42 22.17
CA PRO A 87 13.72 -27.44 22.68
C PRO A 87 14.31 -26.55 21.57
N GLN A 88 14.54 -25.27 21.87
CA GLN A 88 15.09 -24.24 20.98
C GLN A 88 14.32 -24.05 19.65
N SER A 89 12.99 -24.15 19.69
CA SER A 89 12.13 -23.99 18.51
C SER A 89 11.09 -22.87 18.66
N VAL A 90 10.43 -22.53 17.55
CA VAL A 90 9.17 -21.78 17.56
C VAL A 90 8.02 -22.75 17.31
N PHE A 91 7.11 -22.88 18.28
CA PHE A 91 5.97 -23.77 18.23
C PHE A 91 4.66 -22.98 18.10
N PHE A 92 3.84 -23.33 17.12
CA PHE A 92 2.55 -22.68 16.83
C PHE A 92 1.39 -23.65 17.07
N THR A 93 0.43 -23.27 17.90
CA THR A 93 -0.72 -24.12 18.24
C THR A 93 -2.00 -23.31 18.49
N LEU A 94 -3.16 -23.93 18.30
CA LEU A 94 -4.45 -23.33 18.65
C LEU A 94 -4.91 -23.79 20.03
N SER A 95 -5.56 -22.89 20.77
CA SER A 95 -6.18 -23.19 22.06
C SER A 95 -7.63 -22.70 22.07
N SER A 96 -8.51 -23.47 22.69
CA SER A 96 -9.90 -23.08 22.94
C SER A 96 -10.06 -22.24 24.22
N GLU A 97 -8.96 -21.72 24.79
CA GLU A 97 -9.00 -20.81 25.93
C GLU A 97 -9.85 -19.57 25.61
N THR A 98 -10.95 -19.40 26.34
CA THR A 98 -11.92 -18.32 26.14
C THR A 98 -11.34 -16.91 26.36
N ALA A 99 -10.16 -16.82 26.97
CA ALA A 99 -9.50 -15.55 27.26
C ALA A 99 -8.76 -14.92 26.06
N ILE A 100 -8.57 -15.65 24.95
CA ILE A 100 -7.89 -15.12 23.75
C ILE A 100 -8.94 -14.74 22.68
N PRO A 101 -9.14 -13.43 22.39
CA PRO A 101 -10.05 -12.99 21.34
C PRO A 101 -9.69 -13.59 19.97
N GLU A 102 -10.62 -13.56 19.01
CA GLU A 102 -10.45 -14.21 17.70
C GLU A 102 -9.14 -13.80 16.98
N GLU A 103 -8.81 -12.52 16.96
CA GLU A 103 -7.55 -12.00 16.38
C GLU A 103 -6.40 -11.92 17.41
N GLY A 104 -6.65 -12.33 18.65
CA GLY A 104 -5.68 -12.29 19.73
C GLY A 104 -4.70 -13.44 19.68
N TYR A 105 -3.54 -13.23 20.30
CA TYR A 105 -2.50 -14.24 20.42
C TYR A 105 -1.68 -14.05 21.70
N ARG A 106 -1.04 -15.14 22.10
CA ARG A 106 -0.07 -15.19 23.18
C ARG A 106 1.27 -15.69 22.66
N ILE A 107 2.35 -15.01 23.02
CA ILE A 107 3.72 -15.46 22.75
C ILE A 107 4.46 -15.62 24.08
N ASN A 108 4.93 -16.81 24.40
CA ASN A 108 5.84 -17.05 25.51
C ASN A 108 7.25 -17.29 24.96
N ILE A 109 8.17 -16.37 25.22
CA ILE A 109 9.58 -16.41 24.80
C ILE A 109 10.42 -16.81 26.01
N ASP A 110 10.95 -18.03 26.00
CA ASP A 110 11.83 -18.54 27.04
C ASP A 110 12.97 -19.39 26.42
N GLU A 111 13.15 -20.65 26.83
CA GLU A 111 14.01 -21.61 26.12
C GLU A 111 13.46 -22.00 24.73
N ASN A 112 12.14 -21.84 24.56
CA ASN A 112 11.40 -21.98 23.32
C ASN A 112 10.55 -20.73 23.11
N ILE A 113 10.09 -20.51 21.87
CA ILE A 113 9.01 -19.57 21.59
C ILE A 113 7.74 -20.38 21.38
N ILE A 114 6.73 -20.18 22.23
CA ILE A 114 5.42 -20.83 22.09
C ILE A 114 4.39 -19.76 21.72
N VAL A 115 3.77 -19.93 20.56
CA VAL A 115 2.70 -19.08 20.04
C VAL A 115 1.38 -19.83 20.14
N THR A 116 0.43 -19.24 20.87
CA THR A 116 -0.91 -19.77 21.07
C THR A 116 -1.95 -18.74 20.64
N ALA A 117 -2.98 -19.16 19.91
CA ALA A 117 -4.13 -18.30 19.57
C ALA A 117 -5.43 -19.12 19.50
N SER A 118 -6.58 -18.45 19.43
CA SER A 118 -7.88 -19.10 19.24
C SER A 118 -8.23 -19.31 17.76
N SER A 119 -7.54 -18.64 16.84
CA SER A 119 -7.75 -18.74 15.39
C SER A 119 -6.43 -18.73 14.60
N THR A 120 -6.51 -19.10 13.31
CA THR A 120 -5.38 -18.96 12.37
C THR A 120 -4.95 -17.50 12.20
N LYS A 121 -5.88 -16.55 12.28
CA LYS A 121 -5.62 -15.11 12.16
C LYS A 121 -4.77 -14.60 13.33
N GLY A 122 -5.08 -15.03 14.56
CA GLY A 122 -4.25 -14.72 15.73
C GLY A 122 -2.83 -15.29 15.61
N ILE A 123 -2.68 -16.54 15.16
CA ILE A 123 -1.35 -17.13 14.86
C ILE A 123 -0.59 -16.28 13.85
N PHE A 124 -1.27 -15.88 12.78
CA PHE A 124 -0.63 -15.10 11.73
C PHE A 124 -0.20 -13.70 12.22
N TRP A 125 -1.01 -13.02 13.04
CA TRP A 125 -0.63 -11.76 13.70
C TRP A 125 0.58 -11.88 14.64
N ALA A 126 0.71 -13.01 15.35
CA ALA A 126 1.91 -13.32 16.12
C ALA A 126 3.16 -13.35 15.23
N THR A 127 3.07 -13.91 14.01
CA THR A 127 4.22 -13.92 13.09
C THR A 127 4.66 -12.50 12.69
N ARG A 128 3.69 -11.58 12.49
CA ARG A 128 4.00 -10.17 12.17
C ARG A 128 4.77 -9.51 13.32
N THR A 129 4.35 -9.76 14.57
CA THR A 129 5.06 -9.28 15.75
C THR A 129 6.46 -9.87 15.85
N LEU A 130 6.64 -11.17 15.67
CA LEU A 130 7.97 -11.79 15.69
C LEU A 130 8.91 -11.22 14.60
N LEU A 131 8.40 -10.98 13.39
CA LEU A 131 9.18 -10.31 12.33
C LEU A 131 9.65 -8.92 12.76
N GLN A 132 8.74 -8.09 13.27
CA GLN A 132 9.09 -6.74 13.72
C GLN A 132 10.06 -6.74 14.92
N MET A 133 9.94 -7.74 15.81
CA MET A 133 10.90 -7.92 16.90
C MET A 133 12.30 -8.25 16.37
N LEU A 134 12.41 -9.09 15.33
CA LEU A 134 13.69 -9.38 14.67
C LEU A 134 14.24 -8.16 13.93
N GLU A 135 13.38 -7.37 13.29
CA GLU A 135 13.77 -6.13 12.59
C GLU A 135 14.38 -5.10 13.56
N ASN A 136 13.77 -4.92 14.74
CA ASN A 136 14.22 -3.93 15.72
C ASN A 136 15.27 -4.43 16.71
N GLY A 137 15.22 -5.70 17.09
CA GLY A 137 16.06 -6.31 18.13
C GLY A 137 17.20 -7.17 17.59
N GLY A 138 17.26 -7.38 16.28
CA GLY A 138 18.14 -8.36 15.67
C GLY A 138 17.77 -9.79 16.07
N ASN A 139 18.74 -10.70 16.05
CA ASN A 139 18.51 -12.12 16.30
C ASN A 139 18.37 -12.51 17.79
N ARG A 140 18.36 -11.55 18.72
CA ARG A 140 18.23 -11.80 20.16
C ARG A 140 16.90 -11.25 20.65
N LEU A 141 15.92 -12.13 20.81
CA LEU A 141 14.58 -11.78 21.26
C LEU A 141 14.53 -11.76 22.80
N PRO A 142 14.01 -10.71 23.44
CA PRO A 142 13.90 -10.65 24.89
C PRO A 142 12.95 -11.73 25.40
N LYS A 143 13.37 -12.48 26.43
CA LYS A 143 12.47 -13.41 27.12
C LYS A 143 11.34 -12.66 27.80
N GLY A 144 10.14 -13.23 27.77
CA GLY A 144 8.93 -12.65 28.34
C GLY A 144 7.65 -13.23 27.75
N ILE A 145 6.51 -12.68 28.16
CA ILE A 145 5.18 -13.10 27.72
C ILE A 145 4.46 -11.90 27.08
N ILE A 146 3.94 -12.10 25.88
CA ILE A 146 3.07 -11.16 25.16
C ILE A 146 1.66 -11.73 25.19
N ASN A 147 0.67 -10.93 25.61
CA ASN A 147 -0.73 -11.16 25.26
C ASN A 147 -1.20 -9.95 24.47
N ASP A 148 -1.63 -10.17 23.23
CA ASP A 148 -1.91 -9.08 22.30
C ASP A 148 -3.18 -9.35 21.48
N PHE A 149 -3.94 -8.29 21.21
CA PHE A 149 -5.24 -8.34 20.55
C PHE A 149 -5.67 -6.93 20.11
N PRO A 150 -6.46 -6.80 19.04
CA PRO A 150 -6.95 -5.51 18.60
C PRO A 150 -8.09 -4.99 19.50
N MET A 151 -8.17 -3.66 19.66
CA MET A 151 -9.34 -3.00 20.27
C MET A 151 -10.55 -2.95 19.33
N TYR A 152 -10.31 -2.88 18.02
CA TYR A 152 -11.35 -2.81 16.99
C TYR A 152 -11.17 -3.92 15.97
N SER A 153 -12.25 -4.64 15.65
CA SER A 153 -12.21 -5.78 14.73
C SER A 153 -12.13 -5.36 13.25
N HIS A 154 -12.53 -4.14 12.91
CA HIS A 154 -12.46 -3.62 11.53
C HIS A 154 -11.41 -2.51 11.43
N ARG A 155 -10.33 -2.80 10.71
CA ARG A 155 -9.19 -1.92 10.53
C ARG A 155 -8.92 -1.85 9.04
N GLY A 156 -9.36 -0.77 8.41
CA GLY A 156 -9.45 -0.70 6.96
C GLY A 156 -8.57 0.33 6.29
N PHE A 157 -8.27 0.04 5.03
CA PHE A 157 -7.80 0.99 4.04
C PHE A 157 -8.67 0.87 2.79
N MET A 158 -9.07 2.00 2.20
CA MET A 158 -9.79 2.06 0.94
C MET A 158 -8.91 2.74 -0.12
N LEU A 159 -8.86 2.17 -1.32
CA LEU A 159 -8.14 2.73 -2.46
C LEU A 159 -9.06 2.89 -3.67
N ASP A 160 -9.17 4.12 -4.16
CA ASP A 160 -9.81 4.47 -5.43
C ASP A 160 -8.95 3.98 -6.60
N VAL A 161 -9.31 2.81 -7.16
CA VAL A 161 -8.70 2.30 -8.40
C VAL A 161 -9.55 2.65 -9.63
N GLY A 162 -10.77 3.18 -9.45
CA GLY A 162 -11.65 3.62 -10.51
C GLY A 162 -11.03 4.79 -11.28
N ARG A 163 -10.71 5.89 -10.58
CA ARG A 163 -10.16 7.10 -11.19
C ARG A 163 -8.68 7.02 -11.59
N LYS A 164 -7.93 6.07 -11.01
CA LYS A 164 -6.54 5.79 -11.34
C LYS A 164 -6.26 4.29 -11.35
N PHE A 165 -5.67 3.78 -12.42
CA PHE A 165 -5.21 2.39 -12.44
C PHE A 165 -3.98 2.18 -11.53
N PHE A 166 -4.01 1.06 -10.81
CA PHE A 166 -2.89 0.50 -10.06
C PHE A 166 -2.66 -0.93 -10.54
N THR A 167 -1.40 -1.32 -10.70
CA THR A 167 -1.08 -2.69 -11.13
C THR A 167 -1.55 -3.72 -10.10
N ILE A 168 -1.85 -4.94 -10.54
CA ILE A 168 -2.24 -6.01 -9.61
C ILE A 168 -1.11 -6.31 -8.59
N ASP A 169 0.15 -6.14 -8.98
CA ASP A 169 1.30 -6.32 -8.10
C ASP A 169 1.35 -5.24 -7.01
N TYR A 170 0.98 -4.00 -7.32
CA TYR A 170 0.83 -2.96 -6.30
C TYR A 170 -0.23 -3.34 -5.25
N LEU A 171 -1.37 -3.89 -5.69
CA LEU A 171 -2.42 -4.35 -4.77
C LEU A 171 -1.94 -5.52 -3.90
N ARG A 172 -1.14 -6.45 -4.46
CA ARG A 172 -0.50 -7.55 -3.71
C ARG A 172 0.51 -7.03 -2.69
N ASP A 173 1.33 -6.05 -3.07
CA ASP A 173 2.28 -5.39 -2.17
C ASP A 173 1.55 -4.70 -1.01
N TYR A 174 0.38 -4.09 -1.29
CA TYR A 174 -0.45 -3.48 -0.25
C TYR A 174 -1.08 -4.49 0.71
N ILE A 175 -1.52 -5.66 0.25
CA ILE A 175 -1.95 -6.73 1.15
C ILE A 175 -0.85 -7.06 2.16
N LYS A 176 0.41 -7.17 1.70
CA LYS A 176 1.55 -7.44 2.59
C LYS A 176 1.81 -6.30 3.57
N ILE A 177 1.74 -5.04 3.12
CA ILE A 177 1.92 -3.85 3.97
C ILE A 177 0.84 -3.77 5.05
N LEU A 178 -0.43 -3.85 4.67
CA LEU A 178 -1.56 -3.79 5.60
C LEU A 178 -1.46 -4.91 6.63
N SER A 179 -1.17 -6.12 6.15
CA SER A 179 -0.94 -7.31 6.97
C SER A 179 0.24 -7.13 7.95
N TYR A 180 1.36 -6.55 7.51
CA TYR A 180 2.53 -6.30 8.37
C TYR A 180 2.19 -5.41 9.57
N TYR A 181 1.31 -4.43 9.36
CA TYR A 181 0.79 -3.53 10.37
C TYR A 181 -0.56 -3.97 10.97
N LYS A 182 -0.98 -5.22 10.73
CA LYS A 182 -2.21 -5.82 11.25
C LYS A 182 -3.51 -5.05 10.91
N ILE A 183 -3.50 -4.26 9.83
CA ILE A 183 -4.71 -3.75 9.18
C ILE A 183 -5.32 -4.92 8.40
N ASN A 184 -6.62 -5.16 8.59
CA ASN A 184 -7.25 -6.42 8.19
C ASN A 184 -8.35 -6.26 7.12
N GLU A 185 -8.56 -5.06 6.59
CA GLU A 185 -9.48 -4.80 5.48
C GLU A 185 -8.85 -3.93 4.42
N PHE A 186 -9.09 -4.28 3.15
CA PHE A 186 -8.67 -3.53 1.99
C PHE A 186 -9.84 -3.36 1.02
N GLN A 187 -10.51 -2.21 1.06
CA GLN A 187 -11.60 -1.87 0.13
C GLN A 187 -11.01 -1.36 -1.19
N ILE A 188 -11.45 -1.95 -2.30
CA ILE A 188 -11.00 -1.61 -3.65
C ILE A 188 -12.20 -1.08 -4.42
N HIS A 189 -12.17 0.20 -4.75
CA HIS A 189 -13.25 0.91 -5.46
C HIS A 189 -13.07 0.80 -6.97
N LEU A 190 -13.86 -0.08 -7.59
CA LEU A 190 -13.58 -0.63 -8.92
C LEU A 190 -14.17 0.17 -10.08
N ASN A 191 -15.16 1.03 -9.85
CA ASN A 191 -15.66 1.98 -10.84
C ASN A 191 -15.81 3.37 -10.27
N ASP A 192 -15.49 4.37 -11.07
CA ASP A 192 -15.85 5.76 -10.83
C ASP A 192 -15.58 6.58 -12.10
N ASN A 193 -15.77 7.90 -12.00
CA ASN A 193 -15.48 8.88 -13.02
C ASN A 193 -14.84 10.17 -12.48
N GLY A 194 -14.15 10.88 -13.35
CA GLY A 194 -13.63 12.20 -13.06
C GLY A 194 -14.75 13.23 -12.94
N PHE A 195 -14.46 14.37 -12.33
CA PHE A 195 -15.40 15.49 -12.31
C PHE A 195 -15.46 16.15 -13.69
N LYS A 196 -16.66 16.20 -14.29
CA LYS A 196 -16.88 16.74 -15.64
C LYS A 196 -16.34 18.15 -15.87
N VAL A 197 -16.21 18.94 -14.81
CA VAL A 197 -15.67 20.30 -14.86
C VAL A 197 -14.23 20.33 -15.37
N PHE A 198 -13.49 19.23 -15.23
CA PHE A 198 -12.15 19.02 -15.79
C PHE A 198 -12.14 18.42 -17.20
N TYR A 199 -13.31 18.30 -17.81
CA TYR A 199 -13.53 17.75 -19.16
C TYR A 199 -14.44 18.66 -19.99
N ASN A 200 -14.42 19.98 -19.70
CA ASN A 200 -15.26 21.00 -20.30
C ASN A 200 -16.77 20.75 -20.14
N ASP A 201 -17.17 20.25 -18.97
CA ASP A 201 -18.56 19.95 -18.60
C ASP A 201 -19.25 18.95 -19.53
N ASP A 202 -18.47 18.07 -20.15
CA ASP A 202 -18.90 17.10 -21.15
C ASP A 202 -18.75 15.67 -20.62
N TRP A 203 -19.89 15.02 -20.35
CA TRP A 203 -19.91 13.66 -19.84
C TRP A 203 -19.33 12.64 -20.84
N ASP A 204 -19.43 12.86 -22.15
CA ASP A 204 -18.91 11.93 -23.16
C ASP A 204 -17.38 11.92 -23.19
N LYS A 205 -16.75 13.03 -22.75
CA LYS A 205 -15.29 13.16 -22.64
C LYS A 205 -14.77 12.90 -21.23
N THR A 206 -15.65 12.85 -20.25
CA THR A 206 -15.28 12.70 -18.85
C THR A 206 -14.69 11.31 -18.64
N TYR A 207 -13.51 11.25 -18.01
CA TYR A 207 -12.87 9.98 -17.72
C TYR A 207 -13.78 9.12 -16.85
N SER A 208 -13.89 7.84 -17.21
CA SER A 208 -14.61 6.82 -16.43
C SER A 208 -13.88 5.49 -16.60
N ALA A 209 -13.99 4.62 -15.60
CA ALA A 209 -13.42 3.29 -15.71
C ALA A 209 -14.23 2.29 -14.87
N PHE A 210 -14.26 1.05 -15.36
CA PHE A 210 -14.56 -0.13 -14.55
C PHE A 210 -13.37 -1.09 -14.66
N ARG A 211 -12.81 -1.47 -13.51
CA ARG A 211 -11.50 -2.12 -13.42
C ARG A 211 -11.54 -3.64 -13.49
N LEU A 212 -12.69 -4.26 -13.71
CA LEU A 212 -12.77 -5.72 -13.87
C LEU A 212 -13.09 -6.09 -15.30
N GLN A 213 -12.44 -7.16 -15.77
CA GLN A 213 -12.88 -7.88 -16.96
C GLN A 213 -14.36 -8.27 -16.81
N SER A 214 -15.13 -8.01 -17.86
CA SER A 214 -16.52 -8.48 -18.00
C SER A 214 -16.67 -9.28 -19.29
N ASP A 215 -17.18 -10.49 -19.15
CA ASP A 215 -17.57 -11.39 -20.25
C ASP A 215 -19.05 -11.19 -20.59
N VAL A 216 -19.88 -10.77 -19.62
CA VAL A 216 -21.31 -10.44 -19.83
C VAL A 216 -21.48 -9.14 -20.60
N PHE A 217 -20.58 -8.17 -20.39
CA PHE A 217 -20.58 -6.87 -21.07
C PHE A 217 -19.24 -6.62 -21.80
N PRO A 218 -19.01 -7.25 -22.97
CA PRO A 218 -17.77 -7.09 -23.72
C PRO A 218 -17.48 -5.62 -24.06
N GLY A 219 -16.32 -5.13 -23.63
CA GLY A 219 -15.90 -3.74 -23.85
C GLY A 219 -16.20 -2.76 -22.70
N LEU A 220 -16.86 -3.21 -21.62
CA LEU A 220 -17.07 -2.40 -20.43
C LEU A 220 -15.78 -2.14 -19.63
N ALA A 221 -14.88 -3.14 -19.56
CA ALA A 221 -13.63 -3.02 -18.84
C ALA A 221 -12.72 -1.91 -19.42
N ALA A 222 -12.10 -1.13 -18.55
CA ALA A 222 -11.27 0.00 -18.95
C ALA A 222 -10.07 -0.42 -19.81
N LYS A 223 -9.78 0.36 -20.86
CA LYS A 223 -8.73 0.06 -21.86
C LYS A 223 -7.33 0.47 -21.41
N ASP A 224 -7.23 1.41 -20.48
CA ASP A 224 -5.97 1.89 -19.92
C ASP A 224 -5.46 1.02 -18.75
N GLY A 225 -6.27 0.04 -18.31
CA GLY A 225 -5.89 -0.98 -17.35
C GLY A 225 -7.11 -1.56 -16.64
N HIS A 226 -7.16 -2.89 -16.52
CA HIS A 226 -8.15 -3.62 -15.75
C HIS A 226 -7.55 -4.94 -15.23
N TYR A 227 -8.21 -5.54 -14.24
CA TYR A 227 -7.86 -6.84 -13.69
C TYR A 227 -8.68 -7.92 -14.36
N THR A 228 -8.02 -9.03 -14.70
CA THR A 228 -8.72 -10.25 -15.08
C THR A 228 -9.48 -10.83 -13.89
N LYS A 229 -10.48 -11.67 -14.17
CA LYS A 229 -11.24 -12.37 -13.14
C LYS A 229 -10.35 -13.28 -12.28
N ASP A 230 -9.34 -13.91 -12.88
CA ASP A 230 -8.38 -14.76 -12.19
C ASP A 230 -7.47 -13.97 -11.26
N GLU A 231 -6.89 -12.87 -11.74
CA GLU A 231 -6.04 -11.98 -10.94
C GLU A 231 -6.76 -11.48 -9.70
N PHE A 232 -8.03 -11.06 -9.84
CA PHE A 232 -8.79 -10.51 -8.74
C PHE A 232 -9.24 -11.59 -7.73
N ARG A 233 -9.54 -12.82 -8.19
CA ARG A 233 -9.76 -13.98 -7.30
C ARG A 233 -8.51 -14.31 -6.49
N ASP A 234 -7.36 -14.35 -7.15
CA ASP A 234 -6.09 -14.69 -6.52
C ASP A 234 -5.63 -13.60 -5.55
N LEU A 235 -5.90 -12.33 -5.84
CA LEU A 235 -5.68 -11.21 -4.92
C LEU A 235 -6.47 -11.39 -3.62
N GLN A 236 -7.77 -11.70 -3.70
CA GLN A 236 -8.60 -11.94 -2.51
C GLN A 236 -8.14 -13.17 -1.72
N LYS A 237 -7.77 -14.26 -2.40
CA LYS A 237 -7.22 -15.48 -1.74
C LYS A 237 -5.90 -15.19 -1.03
N MET A 238 -5.03 -14.41 -1.65
CA MET A 238 -3.82 -13.91 -1.01
C MET A 238 -4.17 -13.05 0.21
N GLY A 239 -5.14 -12.14 0.10
CA GLY A 239 -5.66 -11.37 1.23
C GLY A 239 -6.02 -12.26 2.41
N MET A 240 -6.87 -13.28 2.18
CA MET A 240 -7.29 -14.22 3.23
C MET A 240 -6.11 -14.95 3.89
N LEU A 241 -5.10 -15.36 3.10
CA LEU A 241 -3.88 -15.99 3.62
C LEU A 241 -3.05 -15.02 4.49
N TYR A 242 -3.04 -13.73 4.14
CA TYR A 242 -2.34 -12.66 4.86
C TYR A 242 -3.18 -12.00 5.96
N GLY A 243 -4.38 -12.51 6.25
CA GLY A 243 -5.29 -11.96 7.26
C GLY A 243 -6.00 -10.67 6.87
N VAL A 244 -6.00 -10.31 5.58
CA VAL A 244 -6.61 -9.10 5.01
C VAL A 244 -7.84 -9.47 4.18
N ASN A 245 -9.01 -8.97 4.56
CA ASN A 245 -10.23 -9.08 3.79
C ASN A 245 -10.20 -8.05 2.64
N VAL A 246 -10.10 -8.52 1.40
CA VAL A 246 -10.19 -7.66 0.21
C VAL A 246 -11.68 -7.49 -0.13
N ILE A 247 -12.17 -6.25 -0.06
CA ILE A 247 -13.58 -5.90 -0.22
C ILE A 247 -13.75 -5.19 -1.57
N PRO A 248 -14.26 -5.88 -2.60
CA PRO A 248 -14.59 -5.24 -3.86
C PRO A 248 -15.79 -4.30 -3.69
N GLU A 249 -15.68 -3.14 -4.31
CA GLU A 249 -16.76 -2.18 -4.40
C GLU A 249 -17.17 -1.94 -5.86
N ILE A 250 -18.46 -2.10 -6.13
CA ILE A 250 -19.11 -1.63 -7.35
C ILE A 250 -20.07 -0.54 -6.92
N ASP A 251 -19.77 0.71 -7.28
CA ASP A 251 -20.51 1.87 -6.84
C ASP A 251 -21.67 2.21 -7.79
N VAL A 252 -22.88 2.14 -7.24
CA VAL A 252 -24.14 2.47 -7.90
C VAL A 252 -25.10 3.03 -6.84
N PRO A 253 -26.06 3.91 -7.19
CA PRO A 253 -26.41 4.34 -8.54
C PRO A 253 -25.76 5.64 -9.04
N ALA A 254 -24.96 6.33 -8.21
CA ALA A 254 -24.07 7.39 -8.67
C ALA A 254 -22.74 6.79 -9.19
N HIS A 255 -21.78 7.63 -9.56
CA HIS A 255 -20.41 7.22 -9.94
C HIS A 255 -20.36 6.12 -11.03
N SER A 256 -21.39 6.11 -11.87
CA SER A 256 -21.74 5.01 -12.78
C SER A 256 -21.46 5.34 -14.24
N LEU A 257 -20.65 6.37 -14.52
CA LEU A 257 -20.44 6.84 -15.89
C LEU A 257 -19.84 5.78 -16.82
N ALA A 258 -19.03 4.85 -16.30
CA ALA A 258 -18.52 3.72 -17.09
C ALA A 258 -19.67 2.83 -17.60
N PHE A 259 -20.71 2.63 -16.78
CA PHE A 259 -21.88 1.84 -17.13
C PHE A 259 -22.79 2.57 -18.12
N THR A 260 -22.98 3.88 -17.95
CA THR A 260 -23.81 4.68 -18.88
C THR A 260 -23.09 5.00 -20.19
N HIS A 261 -21.77 5.07 -20.22
CA HIS A 261 -21.00 5.10 -21.48
C HIS A 261 -21.19 3.80 -22.27
N TYR A 262 -21.22 2.66 -21.58
CA TYR A 262 -21.48 1.36 -22.19
C TYR A 262 -22.94 1.22 -22.66
N LYS A 263 -23.90 1.69 -21.84
CA LYS A 263 -25.34 1.59 -22.08
C LYS A 263 -26.04 2.94 -21.84
N PRO A 264 -26.02 3.87 -22.81
CA PRO A 264 -26.47 5.26 -22.60
C PRO A 264 -27.90 5.44 -22.08
N GLU A 265 -28.80 4.50 -22.39
CA GLU A 265 -30.21 4.53 -21.98
C GLU A 265 -30.44 4.33 -20.48
N ILE A 266 -29.46 3.82 -19.72
CA ILE A 266 -29.59 3.68 -18.26
C ILE A 266 -29.11 4.92 -17.50
N GLY A 267 -28.58 5.95 -18.18
CA GLY A 267 -28.06 7.15 -17.55
C GLY A 267 -29.09 8.27 -17.44
N SER A 268 -29.16 8.94 -16.29
CA SER A 268 -30.10 10.01 -16.01
C SER A 268 -29.79 11.29 -16.80
N ASP A 269 -30.77 11.78 -17.57
CA ASP A 269 -30.67 13.07 -18.27
C ASP A 269 -30.82 14.28 -17.31
N LYS A 270 -31.47 14.07 -16.17
CA LYS A 270 -31.82 15.12 -15.20
C LYS A 270 -30.66 15.47 -14.27
N TYR A 271 -29.92 14.46 -13.82
CA TYR A 271 -28.91 14.58 -12.77
C TYR A 271 -27.47 14.47 -13.27
N GLY A 272 -27.29 14.06 -14.53
CA GLY A 272 -25.99 13.78 -15.10
C GLY A 272 -25.83 12.31 -15.46
N LYS A 273 -25.01 12.04 -16.47
CA LYS A 273 -24.83 10.68 -16.99
C LYS A 273 -23.98 9.79 -16.09
N ASP A 274 -23.38 10.31 -15.04
CA ASP A 274 -22.76 9.52 -13.97
C ASP A 274 -23.79 8.96 -12.96
N HIS A 275 -25.06 9.33 -13.07
CA HIS A 275 -26.17 8.79 -12.29
C HIS A 275 -27.01 7.81 -13.13
N LEU A 276 -27.37 6.67 -12.58
CA LEU A 276 -28.30 5.73 -13.22
C LEU A 276 -29.75 6.23 -13.14
N ASP A 277 -30.53 6.09 -14.21
CA ASP A 277 -31.97 6.33 -14.19
C ASP A 277 -32.69 5.18 -13.47
N LEU A 278 -33.10 5.41 -12.23
CA LEU A 278 -33.76 4.43 -11.39
C LEU A 278 -35.20 4.09 -11.80
N TYR A 279 -35.80 4.82 -12.74
CA TYR A 279 -37.12 4.51 -13.29
C TYR A 279 -37.03 3.68 -14.57
N HIS A 280 -35.86 3.61 -15.19
CA HIS A 280 -35.67 2.85 -16.42
C HIS A 280 -35.49 1.35 -16.12
N PRO A 281 -36.33 0.44 -16.65
CA PRO A 281 -36.26 -0.99 -16.32
C PRO A 281 -34.92 -1.64 -16.72
N GLU A 282 -34.27 -1.14 -17.77
CA GLU A 282 -32.96 -1.66 -18.19
C GLU A 282 -31.85 -1.40 -17.16
N THR A 283 -32.00 -0.42 -16.27
CA THR A 283 -31.07 -0.17 -15.17
C THR A 283 -30.99 -1.39 -14.26
N TYR A 284 -32.14 -1.94 -13.87
CA TYR A 284 -32.18 -3.13 -13.01
C TYR A 284 -31.69 -4.38 -13.74
N LYS A 285 -32.03 -4.56 -15.02
CA LYS A 285 -31.50 -5.69 -15.81
C LYS A 285 -29.97 -5.63 -15.92
N PHE A 286 -29.43 -4.44 -16.12
CA PHE A 286 -27.98 -4.24 -16.21
C PHE A 286 -27.30 -4.55 -14.88
N VAL A 287 -27.75 -3.92 -13.78
CA VAL A 287 -27.11 -4.08 -12.46
C VAL A 287 -27.30 -5.49 -11.89
N ASP A 288 -28.47 -6.13 -12.08
CA ASP A 288 -28.70 -7.54 -11.70
C ASP A 288 -27.71 -8.47 -12.42
N ALA A 289 -27.51 -8.28 -13.73
CA ALA A 289 -26.58 -9.08 -14.54
C ALA A 289 -25.11 -8.79 -14.19
N LEU A 290 -24.77 -7.53 -13.89
CA LEU A 290 -23.45 -7.14 -13.43
C LEU A 290 -23.09 -7.84 -12.11
N TYR A 291 -23.95 -7.74 -11.09
CA TYR A 291 -23.70 -8.44 -9.83
C TYR A 291 -23.72 -9.96 -9.99
N ALA A 292 -24.61 -10.52 -10.82
CA ALA A 292 -24.62 -11.95 -11.09
C ALA A 292 -23.29 -12.45 -11.66
N GLU A 293 -22.66 -11.69 -12.56
CA GLU A 293 -21.36 -12.03 -13.14
C GLU A 293 -20.25 -12.20 -12.11
N TYR A 294 -20.21 -11.33 -11.09
CA TYR A 294 -19.13 -11.32 -10.10
C TYR A 294 -19.41 -12.18 -8.87
N LEU A 295 -20.68 -12.44 -8.56
CA LEU A 295 -21.10 -13.05 -7.30
C LEU A 295 -21.71 -14.44 -7.39
N SER A 296 -22.19 -14.83 -8.58
CA SER A 296 -22.87 -16.11 -8.77
C SER A 296 -21.95 -17.18 -9.36
N GLY A 297 -22.43 -18.43 -9.34
CA GLY A 297 -21.72 -19.60 -9.88
C GLY A 297 -20.82 -20.31 -8.85
N GLU A 298 -20.20 -21.40 -9.28
CA GLU A 298 -19.35 -22.25 -8.41
C GLU A 298 -18.00 -21.60 -8.09
N ASN A 299 -17.53 -20.68 -8.94
CA ASN A 299 -16.26 -19.97 -8.81
C ASN A 299 -16.47 -18.46 -9.02
N PRO A 300 -17.19 -17.78 -8.11
CA PRO A 300 -17.49 -16.36 -8.24
C PRO A 300 -16.20 -15.54 -8.22
N VAL A 301 -16.18 -14.41 -8.91
CA VAL A 301 -15.01 -13.51 -8.92
C VAL A 301 -14.79 -12.90 -7.54
N PHE A 302 -15.86 -12.51 -6.87
CA PHE A 302 -15.82 -12.04 -5.48
C PHE A 302 -15.92 -13.24 -4.55
N VAL A 303 -14.76 -13.77 -4.17
CA VAL A 303 -14.64 -14.95 -3.30
C VAL A 303 -14.72 -14.58 -1.82
N GLY A 304 -14.40 -13.33 -1.47
CA GLY A 304 -14.51 -12.81 -0.10
C GLY A 304 -15.96 -12.77 0.41
N ALA A 305 -16.12 -12.64 1.73
CA ALA A 305 -17.44 -12.61 2.35
C ALA A 305 -18.16 -11.26 2.14
N ASP A 306 -17.41 -10.17 2.02
CA ASP A 306 -17.94 -8.81 1.96
C ASP A 306 -17.92 -8.23 0.56
N VAL A 307 -18.95 -7.45 0.24
CA VAL A 307 -19.06 -6.65 -1.00
C VAL A 307 -19.57 -5.27 -0.62
N HIS A 308 -18.94 -4.23 -1.14
CA HIS A 308 -19.44 -2.86 -1.00
C HIS A 308 -20.25 -2.49 -2.25
N ILE A 309 -21.41 -1.88 -2.06
CA ILE A 309 -22.32 -1.50 -3.17
C ILE A 309 -22.32 0.01 -3.46
N GLY A 310 -21.43 0.75 -2.81
CA GLY A 310 -21.26 2.20 -2.98
C GLY A 310 -22.39 2.98 -2.33
N THR A 311 -23.21 3.65 -3.15
CA THR A 311 -24.47 4.35 -2.82
C THR A 311 -24.34 5.80 -2.35
N ASP A 312 -23.14 6.38 -2.39
CA ASP A 312 -22.93 7.78 -2.06
C ASP A 312 -23.41 8.76 -3.15
N GLU A 313 -23.45 10.03 -2.77
CA GLU A 313 -23.61 11.22 -3.62
C GLU A 313 -24.81 11.29 -4.59
N TYR A 314 -25.83 10.44 -4.42
CA TYR A 314 -27.03 10.51 -5.26
C TYR A 314 -27.92 11.75 -4.95
N ASP A 315 -28.73 12.18 -5.92
CA ASP A 315 -29.56 13.39 -5.79
C ASP A 315 -30.72 13.23 -4.79
N LYS A 316 -30.85 14.20 -3.88
CA LYS A 316 -31.89 14.19 -2.83
C LYS A 316 -33.33 14.26 -3.34
N GLY A 317 -33.54 14.79 -4.55
CA GLY A 317 -34.84 14.82 -5.20
C GLY A 317 -35.40 13.43 -5.51
N GLU A 318 -34.55 12.39 -5.51
CA GLU A 318 -34.92 11.01 -5.81
C GLU A 318 -34.86 10.10 -4.58
N SER A 319 -34.93 10.67 -3.37
CA SER A 319 -34.69 9.94 -2.11
C SER A 319 -35.50 8.64 -1.99
N GLU A 320 -36.81 8.63 -2.29
CA GLU A 320 -37.61 7.41 -2.17
C GLU A 320 -37.16 6.33 -3.15
N LYS A 321 -36.90 6.70 -4.40
CA LYS A 321 -36.49 5.74 -5.44
C LYS A 321 -35.08 5.20 -5.18
N TYR A 322 -34.19 6.06 -4.71
CA TYR A 322 -32.87 5.65 -4.22
C TYR A 322 -33.00 4.64 -3.08
N ARG A 323 -33.87 4.89 -2.09
CA ARG A 323 -34.06 3.97 -0.95
C ARG A 323 -34.59 2.61 -1.39
N GLU A 324 -35.55 2.57 -2.32
CA GLU A 324 -36.02 1.33 -2.94
C GLU A 324 -34.88 0.57 -3.64
N PHE A 325 -34.04 1.28 -4.40
CA PHE A 325 -32.90 0.72 -5.11
C PHE A 325 -31.87 0.14 -4.14
N THR A 326 -31.45 0.91 -3.14
CA THR A 326 -30.50 0.47 -2.11
C THR A 326 -31.03 -0.75 -1.36
N ASP A 327 -32.28 -0.73 -0.90
CA ASP A 327 -32.90 -1.86 -0.21
C ASP A 327 -32.94 -3.14 -1.07
N ARG A 328 -33.26 -3.00 -2.37
CA ARG A 328 -33.24 -4.11 -3.32
C ARG A 328 -31.85 -4.75 -3.38
N TYR A 329 -30.80 -3.96 -3.56
CA TYR A 329 -29.46 -4.53 -3.78
C TYR A 329 -28.84 -5.06 -2.50
N LEU A 330 -29.04 -4.47 -1.33
CA LEU A 330 -28.51 -5.15 -0.14
C LEU A 330 -29.22 -6.50 0.10
N LYS A 331 -30.54 -6.62 -0.17
CA LYS A 331 -31.25 -7.92 -0.12
C LYS A 331 -30.75 -8.90 -1.17
N TYR A 332 -30.54 -8.44 -2.40
CA TYR A 332 -30.08 -9.26 -3.50
C TYR A 332 -28.71 -9.88 -3.21
N ILE A 333 -27.76 -9.05 -2.74
CA ILE A 333 -26.40 -9.49 -2.44
C ILE A 333 -26.36 -10.41 -1.20
N GLN A 334 -27.16 -10.12 -0.17
CA GLN A 334 -27.31 -11.01 0.99
C GLN A 334 -27.91 -12.37 0.63
N LYS A 335 -28.88 -12.41 -0.31
CA LYS A 335 -29.45 -13.66 -0.82
C LYS A 335 -28.39 -14.54 -1.51
N LEU A 336 -27.31 -13.94 -2.03
CA LEU A 336 -26.15 -14.64 -2.59
C LEU A 336 -25.14 -15.08 -1.52
N GLY A 337 -25.45 -14.91 -0.23
CA GLY A 337 -24.61 -15.36 0.89
C GLY A 337 -23.46 -14.41 1.22
N LYS A 338 -23.54 -13.14 0.81
CA LYS A 338 -22.52 -12.12 1.08
C LYS A 338 -22.96 -11.15 2.17
N ASN A 339 -21.98 -10.64 2.91
CA ASN A 339 -22.13 -9.46 3.75
C ASN A 339 -22.10 -8.22 2.87
N VAL A 340 -22.97 -7.25 3.15
CA VAL A 340 -23.07 -6.04 2.33
C VAL A 340 -22.61 -4.83 3.10
N ARG A 341 -21.87 -3.98 2.40
CA ARG A 341 -21.41 -2.69 2.88
C ARG A 341 -21.91 -1.58 1.96
N MET A 342 -22.11 -0.39 2.52
CA MET A 342 -22.49 0.80 1.77
C MET A 342 -21.89 2.07 2.39
N TRP A 343 -21.72 3.10 1.58
CA TRP A 343 -21.51 4.45 2.07
C TRP A 343 -22.79 4.95 2.73
N GLY A 344 -22.67 5.58 3.90
CA GLY A 344 -23.84 6.15 4.54
C GLY A 344 -24.36 7.36 3.75
N GLY A 345 -25.64 7.33 3.38
CA GLY A 345 -26.29 8.46 2.69
C GLY A 345 -27.69 8.82 3.19
N LEU A 346 -28.27 8.02 4.11
CA LEU A 346 -29.68 8.12 4.48
C LEU A 346 -30.05 9.38 5.27
N ARG A 347 -29.08 10.12 5.83
CA ARG A 347 -29.33 11.42 6.44
C ARG A 347 -29.62 12.50 5.39
N TRP A 348 -28.95 12.43 4.25
CA TRP A 348 -29.19 13.32 3.10
C TRP A 348 -30.41 12.85 2.31
N LEU A 349 -30.49 11.54 2.06
CA LEU A 349 -31.53 10.85 1.29
C LEU A 349 -32.67 10.37 2.20
N LYS A 350 -33.31 11.34 2.87
CA LYS A 350 -34.42 11.09 3.79
C LYS A 350 -35.67 10.65 3.04
N GLY A 351 -36.37 9.65 3.57
CA GLY A 351 -37.63 9.17 3.02
C GLY A 351 -38.32 8.17 3.94
N GLU A 352 -39.53 7.80 3.58
CA GLU A 352 -40.39 6.85 4.30
C GLU A 352 -40.13 5.41 3.87
N THR A 353 -39.61 5.18 2.66
CA THR A 353 -39.27 3.84 2.17
C THR A 353 -38.24 3.20 3.10
N PRO A 354 -38.53 2.03 3.70
CA PRO A 354 -37.57 1.35 4.57
C PRO A 354 -36.35 0.87 3.78
N VAL A 355 -35.17 1.06 4.37
CA VAL A 355 -33.92 0.42 3.92
C VAL A 355 -33.51 -0.53 5.03
N HIS A 356 -33.42 -1.83 4.72
CA HIS A 356 -33.08 -2.83 5.73
C HIS A 356 -31.65 -2.66 6.25
N SER A 357 -31.48 -2.88 7.55
CA SER A 357 -30.22 -2.70 8.28
C SER A 357 -29.58 -4.01 8.75
N GLU A 358 -30.32 -5.11 8.69
CA GLU A 358 -29.87 -6.41 9.18
C GLU A 358 -28.59 -6.84 8.45
N ASN A 359 -27.50 -7.05 9.19
CA ASN A 359 -26.18 -7.41 8.68
C ASN A 359 -25.63 -6.47 7.59
N VAL A 360 -25.97 -5.19 7.66
CA VAL A 360 -25.40 -4.14 6.81
C VAL A 360 -24.37 -3.33 7.60
N VAL A 361 -23.19 -3.15 7.00
CA VAL A 361 -22.14 -2.28 7.53
C VAL A 361 -22.11 -0.98 6.73
N VAL A 362 -22.06 0.15 7.42
CA VAL A 362 -22.08 1.48 6.82
C VAL A 362 -20.76 2.18 7.09
N ASN A 363 -20.11 2.64 6.02
CA ASN A 363 -18.99 3.56 6.13
C ASN A 363 -19.52 4.96 6.48
N ALA A 364 -19.27 5.40 7.71
CA ALA A 364 -19.65 6.71 8.21
C ALA A 364 -18.60 7.74 7.76
N TRP A 365 -18.82 8.32 6.58
CA TRP A 365 -17.81 9.12 5.88
C TRP A 365 -17.99 10.63 5.99
N SER A 366 -19.24 11.11 6.05
CA SER A 366 -19.53 12.54 6.09
C SER A 366 -20.62 12.90 7.10
N TYR A 367 -20.43 14.04 7.77
CA TYR A 367 -21.42 14.60 8.70
C TYR A 367 -22.75 14.89 8.02
N ASP A 368 -22.73 15.36 6.77
CA ASP A 368 -23.94 15.81 6.08
C ASP A 368 -24.76 14.63 5.53
N TRP A 369 -24.11 13.48 5.31
CA TRP A 369 -24.69 12.27 4.72
C TRP A 369 -25.06 11.17 5.71
N VAL A 370 -24.42 11.16 6.88
CA VAL A 370 -24.57 10.09 7.87
C VAL A 370 -25.05 10.66 9.21
N ASP A 371 -26.07 10.01 9.77
CA ASP A 371 -26.49 10.18 11.16
C ASP A 371 -26.09 8.91 11.91
N PRO A 372 -24.96 8.90 12.63
CA PRO A 372 -24.41 7.66 13.19
C PRO A 372 -25.27 7.12 14.34
N GLU A 373 -25.81 7.99 15.21
CA GLU A 373 -26.70 7.55 16.29
C GLU A 373 -27.99 6.92 15.74
N LEU A 374 -28.62 7.54 14.74
CA LEU A 374 -29.80 6.98 14.11
C LEU A 374 -29.48 5.67 13.40
N SER A 375 -28.37 5.61 12.66
CA SER A 375 -27.95 4.39 11.95
C SER A 375 -27.77 3.21 12.91
N LEU A 376 -27.08 3.42 14.03
CA LEU A 376 -26.90 2.40 15.07
C LEU A 376 -28.24 2.00 15.71
N LYS A 377 -29.12 2.96 15.97
CA LYS A 377 -30.46 2.71 16.50
C LYS A 377 -31.32 1.88 15.54
N GLU A 378 -31.19 2.12 14.25
CA GLU A 378 -31.87 1.36 13.18
C GLU A 378 -31.26 -0.03 12.96
N GLY A 379 -30.12 -0.33 13.58
CA GLY A 379 -29.51 -1.66 13.57
C GLY A 379 -28.32 -1.82 12.61
N TYR A 380 -27.93 -0.76 11.89
CA TYR A 380 -26.72 -0.76 11.08
C TYR A 380 -25.49 -0.88 11.99
N LYS A 381 -24.42 -1.46 11.45
CA LYS A 381 -23.08 -1.38 12.04
C LYS A 381 -22.30 -0.28 11.33
N LEU A 382 -21.40 0.40 12.04
CA LEU A 382 -20.64 1.53 11.49
C LEU A 382 -19.15 1.24 11.44
N ILE A 383 -18.50 1.72 10.39
CA ILE A 383 -17.05 1.91 10.32
C ILE A 383 -16.81 3.41 10.20
N SER A 384 -15.92 3.96 11.04
CA SER A 384 -15.51 5.36 10.94
C SER A 384 -14.65 5.58 9.71
N THR A 385 -15.14 6.36 8.75
CA THR A 385 -14.44 6.69 7.51
C THR A 385 -14.45 8.19 7.27
N CYS A 386 -14.42 8.97 8.36
CA CYS A 386 -14.63 10.42 8.32
C CYS A 386 -13.65 11.13 7.38
N ASP A 387 -14.21 11.80 6.38
CA ASP A 387 -13.53 12.60 5.38
C ASP A 387 -12.53 13.61 5.94
N THR A 388 -12.91 14.30 7.02
CA THR A 388 -12.12 15.35 7.66
C THR A 388 -10.83 14.82 8.30
N TRP A 389 -10.86 13.57 8.76
CA TRP A 389 -9.76 12.94 9.46
C TRP A 389 -8.96 11.99 8.57
N LEU A 390 -9.63 11.27 7.67
CA LEU A 390 -9.12 10.03 7.11
C LEU A 390 -9.05 10.01 5.57
N TYR A 391 -9.34 11.12 4.88
CA TYR A 391 -9.22 11.18 3.43
C TYR A 391 -7.89 11.77 2.97
N ILE A 392 -7.25 11.05 2.06
CA ILE A 392 -6.13 11.52 1.25
C ILE A 392 -6.66 11.78 -0.15
N VAL A 393 -6.48 12.98 -0.68
CA VAL A 393 -6.76 13.31 -2.07
C VAL A 393 -5.51 13.93 -2.70
N PRO A 394 -4.70 13.13 -3.42
CA PRO A 394 -3.39 13.57 -3.89
C PRO A 394 -3.46 14.79 -4.80
N ALA A 395 -2.71 15.84 -4.45
CA ALA A 395 -2.57 17.08 -5.21
C ALA A 395 -3.91 17.77 -5.61
N ALA A 396 -4.95 17.63 -4.79
CA ALA A 396 -6.27 18.19 -5.09
C ALA A 396 -6.49 19.62 -4.58
N GLY A 397 -5.80 20.02 -3.51
CA GLY A 397 -5.96 21.33 -2.87
C GLY A 397 -7.13 21.41 -1.87
N TYR A 398 -7.82 20.29 -1.65
CA TYR A 398 -8.82 20.09 -0.60
C TYR A 398 -8.59 18.72 0.07
N TYR A 399 -9.29 18.45 1.17
CA TYR A 399 -8.95 17.37 2.11
C TYR A 399 -7.46 17.43 2.49
N ARG A 400 -6.72 16.33 2.41
CA ARG A 400 -5.31 16.24 2.76
C ARG A 400 -4.53 15.63 1.60
N ASP A 401 -3.41 16.25 1.23
CA ASP A 401 -2.44 15.62 0.33
C ASP A 401 -1.64 14.53 1.07
N PHE A 402 -1.31 14.80 2.33
CA PHE A 402 -0.77 13.86 3.32
C PHE A 402 -1.59 14.00 4.60
N LEU A 403 -1.97 12.88 5.21
CA LEU A 403 -2.58 12.93 6.54
C LEU A 403 -1.55 13.44 7.57
N ASP A 404 -2.03 14.24 8.51
CA ASP A 404 -1.19 14.73 9.61
C ASP A 404 -0.99 13.61 10.64
N GLU A 405 0.17 12.95 10.56
CA GLU A 405 0.54 11.83 11.43
C GLU A 405 0.40 12.18 12.91
N LYS A 406 0.84 13.38 13.31
CA LYS A 406 0.86 13.80 14.71
C LYS A 406 -0.55 14.04 15.21
N TRP A 407 -1.33 14.81 14.45
CA TRP A 407 -2.72 15.10 14.79
C TRP A 407 -3.55 13.82 14.89
N LEU A 408 -3.40 12.88 13.96
CA LEU A 408 -4.09 11.59 14.04
C LEU A 408 -3.65 10.76 15.26
N TYR A 409 -2.35 10.70 15.52
CA TYR A 409 -1.82 9.93 16.64
C TYR A 409 -2.30 10.46 17.99
N GLU A 410 -2.34 11.78 18.15
CA GLU A 410 -2.72 12.46 19.39
C GLU A 410 -4.24 12.53 19.57
N GLU A 411 -4.99 12.80 18.49
CA GLU A 411 -6.39 13.21 18.60
C GLU A 411 -7.39 12.21 18.03
N TRP A 412 -7.03 11.40 17.03
CA TRP A 412 -8.03 10.56 16.36
C TRP A 412 -8.27 9.24 17.09
N THR A 413 -9.55 8.84 17.17
CA THR A 413 -9.98 7.49 17.53
C THR A 413 -11.15 7.09 16.63
N PRO A 414 -11.46 5.79 16.48
CA PRO A 414 -12.59 5.36 15.66
C PRO A 414 -13.93 5.99 16.04
N GLU A 415 -14.13 6.40 17.29
CA GLU A 415 -15.33 7.09 17.74
C GLU A 415 -15.56 8.46 17.07
N LYS A 416 -14.52 9.08 16.51
CA LYS A 416 -14.62 10.31 15.71
C LYS A 416 -15.14 10.01 14.31
N VAL A 417 -16.42 9.61 14.25
CA VAL A 417 -17.13 9.17 13.04
C VAL A 417 -17.48 10.31 12.07
N ASN A 418 -17.48 11.57 12.54
CA ASN A 418 -17.54 12.74 11.66
C ASN A 418 -16.89 13.98 12.33
N ARG A 419 -16.82 15.11 11.61
CA ARG A 419 -16.17 16.35 12.11
C ARG A 419 -16.82 17.03 13.32
N LYS A 420 -18.08 16.74 13.63
CA LYS A 420 -18.86 17.43 14.67
C LYS A 420 -19.31 16.50 15.80
N GLU A 421 -18.98 15.22 15.71
CA GLU A 421 -19.55 14.18 16.55
C GLU A 421 -18.48 13.18 16.94
N THR A 422 -18.49 12.78 18.20
CA THR A 422 -17.64 11.72 18.73
C THR A 422 -18.54 10.81 19.55
N LEU A 423 -18.65 9.56 19.13
CA LEU A 423 -19.45 8.58 19.84
C LEU A 423 -18.80 8.22 21.18
N PRO A 424 -19.56 7.74 22.17
CA PRO A 424 -18.98 7.20 23.40
C PRO A 424 -18.05 6.01 23.13
N GLU A 425 -17.00 5.88 23.94
CA GLU A 425 -16.13 4.69 23.91
C GLU A 425 -16.92 3.41 24.14
N GLY A 426 -16.63 2.37 23.36
CA GLY A 426 -17.33 1.08 23.47
C GLY A 426 -18.76 1.09 22.91
N THR A 427 -19.13 2.11 22.12
CA THR A 427 -20.43 2.16 21.43
C THR A 427 -20.67 0.88 20.63
N LYS A 428 -21.72 0.13 20.99
CA LYS A 428 -22.09 -1.12 20.33
C LYS A 428 -22.44 -0.84 18.87
N GLY A 429 -21.87 -1.62 17.96
CA GLY A 429 -22.10 -1.48 16.52
C GLY A 429 -21.09 -0.59 15.80
N LEU A 430 -20.28 0.20 16.52
CA LEU A 430 -19.08 0.82 15.95
C LEU A 430 -17.96 -0.22 15.90
N LEU A 431 -17.58 -0.61 14.69
CA LEU A 431 -16.69 -1.76 14.45
C LEU A 431 -15.20 -1.40 14.41
N GLY A 432 -14.90 -0.13 14.11
CA GLY A 432 -13.55 0.38 13.96
C GLY A 432 -13.47 1.52 12.96
N GLY A 433 -12.39 1.59 12.19
CA GLY A 433 -12.12 2.68 11.27
C GLY A 433 -11.52 2.23 9.94
N MET A 434 -11.62 3.10 8.95
CA MET A 434 -11.07 2.92 7.62
C MET A 434 -10.67 4.28 7.05
N PHE A 435 -9.46 4.39 6.52
CA PHE A 435 -9.01 5.59 5.84
C PHE A 435 -8.96 5.37 4.32
N ALA A 436 -9.06 6.44 3.55
CA ALA A 436 -9.28 6.35 2.12
C ALA A 436 -8.27 7.20 1.34
N VAL A 437 -7.83 6.67 0.20
CA VAL A 437 -7.18 7.47 -0.85
C VAL A 437 -8.15 7.58 -2.01
N TRP A 438 -8.57 8.80 -2.32
CA TRP A 438 -9.39 9.13 -3.49
C TRP A 438 -8.55 9.81 -4.56
N ASN A 439 -8.72 9.39 -5.83
CA ASN A 439 -7.92 9.88 -6.97
C ASN A 439 -8.73 10.85 -7.83
N ASP A 440 -9.43 11.80 -7.21
CA ASP A 440 -10.38 12.75 -7.81
C ASP A 440 -9.89 13.40 -9.12
N HIS A 441 -8.64 13.85 -9.11
CA HIS A 441 -8.01 14.47 -10.27
C HIS A 441 -7.47 13.40 -11.24
N CYS A 442 -8.37 12.85 -12.05
CA CYS A 442 -8.05 11.88 -13.10
C CYS A 442 -6.99 12.43 -14.07
N GLY A 443 -5.99 11.61 -14.42
CA GLY A 443 -4.96 11.99 -15.40
C GLY A 443 -3.93 13.01 -14.90
N ASN A 444 -3.89 13.32 -13.60
CA ASN A 444 -2.99 14.32 -13.02
C ASN A 444 -1.52 13.85 -12.87
N GLY A 445 -1.17 12.66 -13.33
CA GLY A 445 0.21 12.17 -13.28
C GLY A 445 0.67 11.62 -11.93
N ILE A 446 -0.19 11.56 -10.91
CA ILE A 446 0.13 10.89 -9.64
C ILE A 446 0.43 9.40 -9.91
N SER A 447 1.62 8.95 -9.52
CA SER A 447 2.01 7.54 -9.63
C SER A 447 1.54 6.70 -8.44
N GLN A 448 1.59 5.38 -8.59
CA GLN A 448 1.38 4.44 -7.49
C GLN A 448 2.42 4.64 -6.36
N GLN A 449 3.66 5.07 -6.69
CA GLN A 449 4.67 5.44 -5.69
C GLN A 449 4.32 6.76 -4.99
N ASP A 450 3.79 7.75 -5.72
CA ASP A 450 3.31 9.01 -5.13
C ASP A 450 2.13 8.76 -4.15
N VAL A 451 1.27 7.80 -4.45
CA VAL A 451 0.21 7.34 -3.53
C VAL A 451 0.83 6.60 -2.35
N HIS A 452 1.85 5.78 -2.58
CA HIS A 452 2.50 5.00 -1.53
C HIS A 452 3.11 5.88 -0.44
N ILE A 453 3.87 6.92 -0.83
CA ILE A 453 4.50 7.83 0.14
C ILE A 453 3.48 8.61 0.99
N ARG A 454 2.26 8.80 0.49
CA ARG A 454 1.15 9.43 1.24
C ARG A 454 0.47 8.45 2.19
N THR A 455 0.40 7.20 1.79
CA THR A 455 -0.39 6.16 2.44
C THR A 455 0.37 5.45 3.56
N LEU A 456 1.64 5.10 3.34
CA LEU A 456 2.41 4.32 4.31
C LEU A 456 2.51 4.97 5.70
N PRO A 457 2.73 6.29 5.85
CA PRO A 457 2.73 6.93 7.17
C PRO A 457 1.37 6.80 7.88
N ALA A 458 0.27 6.94 7.12
CA ALA A 458 -1.08 6.76 7.64
C ALA A 458 -1.35 5.32 8.10
N VAL A 459 -0.91 4.31 7.35
CA VAL A 459 -0.98 2.89 7.75
C VAL A 459 -0.34 2.68 9.11
N LYS A 460 0.86 3.22 9.34
CA LYS A 460 1.60 3.05 10.60
C LYS A 460 0.88 3.71 11.77
N VAL A 461 0.40 4.94 11.61
CA VAL A 461 -0.33 5.65 12.66
C VAL A 461 -1.67 4.99 12.95
N LEU A 462 -2.47 4.73 11.92
CA LEU A 462 -3.84 4.27 12.09
C LEU A 462 -3.91 2.80 12.53
N SER A 463 -2.92 1.96 12.17
CA SER A 463 -2.80 0.63 12.76
C SER A 463 -2.62 0.68 14.28
N GLU A 464 -1.74 1.56 14.79
CA GLU A 464 -1.60 1.80 16.23
C GLU A 464 -2.93 2.23 16.86
N LYS A 465 -3.60 3.22 16.25
CA LYS A 465 -4.84 3.80 16.81
C LYS A 465 -6.04 2.86 16.77
N MET A 466 -6.11 1.91 15.83
CA MET A 466 -7.19 0.93 15.80
C MET A 466 -6.85 -0.37 16.54
N TRP A 467 -5.57 -0.70 16.70
CA TRP A 467 -5.15 -1.87 17.47
C TRP A 467 -5.09 -1.58 18.97
N LYS A 468 -4.43 -0.49 19.36
CA LYS A 468 -4.15 -0.12 20.75
C LYS A 468 -5.17 0.87 21.31
N ARG A 469 -5.73 1.74 20.46
CA ARG A 469 -6.56 2.91 20.80
C ARG A 469 -5.81 3.97 21.59
N ASN A 470 -5.44 3.65 22.83
CA ASN A 470 -4.72 4.55 23.75
C ASN A 470 -3.22 4.26 23.67
N THR A 471 -2.45 5.23 23.19
CA THR A 471 -1.02 5.04 22.94
C THR A 471 -0.20 5.10 24.23
N SER A 472 0.84 4.26 24.33
CA SER A 472 1.67 4.16 25.55
C SER A 472 2.90 5.09 25.54
N VAL A 473 3.18 5.74 24.40
CA VAL A 473 4.30 6.66 24.21
C VAL A 473 3.84 7.90 23.46
N ASN A 474 4.56 9.01 23.62
CA ASN A 474 4.30 10.24 22.86
C ASN A 474 4.62 10.07 21.36
N PHE A 475 4.11 11.01 20.55
CA PHE A 475 4.27 10.96 19.10
C PHE A 475 5.73 10.93 18.66
N ASP A 476 6.62 11.72 19.25
CA ASP A 476 8.04 11.76 18.85
C ASP A 476 8.75 10.41 19.03
N THR A 477 8.38 9.67 20.08
CA THR A 477 8.90 8.32 20.33
C THR A 477 8.35 7.33 19.31
N PHE A 478 7.04 7.39 19.04
CA PHE A 478 6.40 6.58 18.01
C PHE A 478 6.99 6.87 16.62
N LYS A 479 7.17 8.15 16.27
CA LYS A 479 7.68 8.59 14.97
C LYS A 479 9.08 8.04 14.70
N LYS A 480 9.98 8.08 15.69
CA LYS A 480 11.31 7.45 15.61
C LYS A 480 11.27 5.93 15.38
N LEU A 481 10.24 5.23 15.86
CA LEU A 481 10.01 3.82 15.52
C LEU A 481 9.43 3.71 14.10
N SER A 482 8.37 4.45 13.79
CA SER A 482 7.71 4.48 12.48
C SER A 482 8.70 4.69 11.33
N ASP A 483 9.63 5.65 11.45
CA ASP A 483 10.57 6.02 10.39
C ASP A 483 11.61 4.94 10.07
N ARG A 484 11.99 4.13 11.08
CA ARG A 484 12.96 3.04 10.90
C ARG A 484 12.31 1.70 10.50
N MET A 485 11.01 1.52 10.75
CA MET A 485 10.28 0.33 10.29
C MET A 485 10.21 0.29 8.77
N GLY A 486 10.40 -0.90 8.19
CA GLY A 486 10.20 -1.21 6.78
C GLY A 486 8.75 -1.07 6.32
N GLU A 487 8.47 -1.53 5.10
CA GLU A 487 7.11 -1.54 4.53
C GLU A 487 6.41 -2.87 4.83
N ALA A 488 7.03 -3.95 4.37
CA ALA A 488 6.71 -5.34 4.66
C ALA A 488 7.86 -6.22 4.09
N PRO A 489 7.99 -7.49 4.51
CA PRO A 489 8.86 -8.43 3.82
C PRO A 489 8.59 -8.47 2.31
N GLN A 490 9.65 -8.46 1.49
CA GLN A 490 9.60 -8.48 0.03
C GLN A 490 8.96 -7.25 -0.64
N VAL A 491 8.69 -6.15 0.09
CA VAL A 491 8.10 -4.94 -0.46
C VAL A 491 9.06 -3.75 -0.29
N ASN A 492 9.23 -2.97 -1.36
CA ASN A 492 10.07 -1.77 -1.37
C ASN A 492 9.54 -0.70 -2.35
N LEU A 493 8.27 -0.34 -2.21
CA LEU A 493 7.61 0.65 -3.07
C LEU A 493 8.19 2.06 -2.90
N SER A 494 8.81 2.34 -1.75
CA SER A 494 9.54 3.61 -1.53
C SER A 494 10.90 3.64 -2.22
N GLY A 495 11.36 2.56 -2.85
CA GLY A 495 12.71 2.50 -3.44
C GLY A 495 13.82 2.78 -2.43
N LYS A 496 13.68 2.32 -1.18
CA LYS A 496 14.71 2.48 -0.15
C LYS A 496 15.90 1.57 -0.48
N VAL A 497 17.09 2.13 -0.43
CA VAL A 497 18.34 1.40 -0.67
C VAL A 497 19.23 1.54 0.55
N ALA A 498 19.75 0.42 1.05
CA ALA A 498 20.70 0.41 2.16
C ALA A 498 22.01 1.10 1.72
N SER A 499 22.55 1.99 2.54
CA SER A 499 23.82 2.65 2.24
C SER A 499 24.49 3.14 3.52
N LYS A 500 25.83 3.07 3.54
CA LYS A 500 26.67 3.60 4.63
C LYS A 500 26.82 5.12 4.58
N THR A 501 26.70 5.71 3.39
CA THR A 501 26.84 7.15 3.15
C THR A 501 25.77 7.63 2.18
N ASN A 502 25.74 8.93 1.85
CA ASN A 502 24.85 9.44 0.81
C ASN A 502 25.20 8.90 -0.58
N LEU A 503 26.44 8.42 -0.82
CA LEU A 503 26.80 7.75 -2.06
C LEU A 503 26.33 6.29 -1.99
N VAL A 504 25.23 5.98 -2.67
CA VAL A 504 24.57 4.66 -2.64
C VAL A 504 25.28 3.65 -3.53
N MET A 505 25.67 4.08 -4.73
CA MET A 505 26.30 3.23 -5.74
C MET A 505 27.21 4.08 -6.61
N HIS A 506 28.42 3.59 -6.92
CA HIS A 506 29.30 4.27 -7.89
C HIS A 506 30.06 3.27 -8.76
N TYR A 507 29.84 3.32 -10.07
CA TYR A 507 30.59 2.56 -11.06
C TYR A 507 31.33 3.47 -12.03
N ALA A 508 32.61 3.19 -12.27
CA ALA A 508 33.37 3.87 -13.31
C ALA A 508 32.86 3.51 -14.72
N LEU A 509 32.34 2.28 -14.90
CA LEU A 509 31.84 1.73 -16.15
C LEU A 509 32.86 1.89 -17.29
N ASN A 510 34.05 1.33 -17.08
CA ASN A 510 35.18 1.38 -18.02
C ASN A 510 35.91 0.03 -18.19
N SER A 511 35.45 -1.01 -17.50
CA SER A 511 36.11 -2.31 -17.40
C SER A 511 35.13 -3.48 -17.53
N LYS A 512 35.68 -4.68 -17.74
CA LYS A 512 34.90 -5.95 -17.76
C LYS A 512 34.50 -6.39 -16.36
N LYS A 513 35.26 -6.00 -15.34
CA LYS A 513 35.08 -6.35 -13.92
C LYS A 513 34.93 -5.05 -13.14
N GLU A 514 33.72 -4.50 -13.14
CA GLU A 514 33.43 -3.31 -12.33
C GLU A 514 33.37 -3.68 -10.86
N LYS A 515 33.74 -2.73 -10.03
CA LYS A 515 33.51 -2.76 -8.60
C LYS A 515 32.71 -1.53 -8.23
N ASP A 516 31.84 -1.70 -7.24
CA ASP A 516 31.19 -0.59 -6.59
C ASP A 516 32.22 0.23 -5.78
N LEU A 517 32.34 1.50 -6.10
CA LEU A 517 33.27 2.45 -5.48
C LEU A 517 32.65 3.18 -4.28
N SER A 518 31.37 2.93 -3.95
CA SER A 518 30.70 3.57 -2.81
C SER A 518 30.88 2.86 -1.47
N GLU A 519 31.67 1.79 -1.43
CA GLU A 519 31.91 0.94 -0.25
C GLU A 519 30.68 0.15 0.25
N ASN A 520 29.56 0.18 -0.47
CA ASN A 520 28.34 -0.57 -0.11
C ASN A 520 28.35 -2.01 -0.64
N GLY A 521 29.20 -2.30 -1.62
CA GLY A 521 29.49 -3.68 -2.03
C GLY A 521 28.54 -4.22 -3.09
N TYR A 522 27.86 -3.34 -3.84
CA TYR A 522 26.97 -3.68 -4.94
C TYR A 522 27.75 -4.17 -6.17
N ASN A 523 28.50 -5.27 -6.08
CA ASN A 523 29.44 -5.69 -7.14
C ASN A 523 28.83 -6.60 -8.22
N GLU A 524 27.60 -7.09 -8.01
CA GLU A 524 26.97 -8.13 -8.83
C GLU A 524 26.29 -7.55 -10.09
N LEU A 525 27.08 -7.35 -11.15
CA LEU A 525 26.56 -6.88 -12.44
C LEU A 525 26.44 -8.03 -13.46
N GLN A 526 25.29 -8.15 -14.11
CA GLN A 526 25.11 -9.03 -15.27
C GLN A 526 25.10 -8.21 -16.55
N ARG A 527 25.66 -8.73 -17.65
CA ARG A 527 25.84 -7.96 -18.88
C ARG A 527 25.40 -8.75 -20.10
N ASN A 528 24.72 -8.07 -21.02
CA ASN A 528 24.41 -8.59 -22.33
C ASN A 528 24.90 -7.66 -23.43
N LYS A 529 25.63 -8.20 -24.40
CA LYS A 529 26.12 -7.47 -25.60
C LYS A 529 26.85 -6.13 -25.28
N ILE A 530 27.58 -6.07 -24.17
CA ILE A 530 28.36 -4.89 -23.77
C ILE A 530 29.80 -4.96 -24.26
N GLY A 531 30.28 -3.90 -24.89
CA GLY A 531 31.67 -3.68 -25.29
C GLY A 531 32.41 -2.74 -24.35
N ILE A 532 33.71 -2.53 -24.64
CA ILE A 532 34.54 -1.55 -23.93
C ILE A 532 35.28 -0.71 -24.98
N SER A 533 35.29 0.60 -24.78
CA SER A 533 36.08 1.53 -25.55
C SER A 533 37.30 1.96 -24.74
N LYS A 534 38.50 1.55 -25.18
CA LYS A 534 39.77 1.95 -24.55
C LYS A 534 40.13 3.41 -24.81
N LYS A 535 39.59 4.02 -25.87
CA LYS A 535 39.91 5.40 -26.26
C LYS A 535 39.39 6.42 -25.24
N ASP A 536 38.24 6.16 -24.65
CA ASP A 536 37.52 7.09 -23.78
C ASP A 536 37.12 6.47 -22.43
N ASN A 537 37.62 5.26 -22.14
CA ASN A 537 37.38 4.48 -20.93
C ASN A 537 35.89 4.41 -20.59
N SER A 538 35.11 3.75 -21.45
CA SER A 538 33.65 3.64 -21.33
C SER A 538 33.13 2.26 -21.72
N LEU A 539 31.92 1.91 -21.23
CA LEU A 539 31.17 0.77 -21.72
C LEU A 539 30.38 1.14 -22.97
N VAL A 540 30.29 0.20 -23.92
CA VAL A 540 29.64 0.37 -25.22
C VAL A 540 28.41 -0.53 -25.30
N PHE A 541 27.25 0.06 -25.54
CA PHE A 541 25.99 -0.61 -25.81
C PHE A 541 25.89 -0.78 -27.33
N LYS A 542 26.04 -2.02 -27.79
CA LYS A 542 26.30 -2.35 -29.20
C LYS A 542 25.04 -2.52 -30.04
N SER A 543 23.90 -2.77 -29.40
CA SER A 543 22.65 -3.15 -30.06
C SER A 543 21.45 -2.86 -29.18
N GLU A 544 20.25 -2.97 -29.73
CA GLU A 544 18.98 -2.81 -29.02
C GLU A 544 18.74 -3.87 -27.93
N GLU A 545 19.53 -4.94 -27.87
CA GLU A 545 19.46 -5.96 -26.81
C GLU A 545 20.51 -5.74 -25.70
N SER A 546 21.30 -4.67 -25.77
CA SER A 546 22.37 -4.42 -24.81
C SER A 546 21.81 -4.02 -23.44
N PHE A 547 22.30 -4.65 -22.36
CA PHE A 547 21.96 -4.22 -21.00
C PHE A 547 23.05 -4.53 -19.98
N ILE A 548 22.99 -3.82 -18.86
CA ILE A 548 23.66 -4.16 -17.60
C ILE A 548 22.59 -4.27 -16.53
N LYS A 549 22.43 -5.45 -15.93
CA LYS A 549 21.59 -5.64 -14.75
C LYS A 549 22.38 -5.30 -13.50
N THR A 550 21.81 -4.47 -12.63
CA THR A 550 22.40 -4.09 -11.35
C THR A 550 21.70 -4.82 -10.19
N PRO A 551 22.30 -4.88 -8.98
CA PRO A 551 21.65 -5.48 -7.82
C PRO A 551 20.61 -4.54 -7.15
N ILE A 552 20.51 -3.28 -7.60
CA ILE A 552 19.57 -2.29 -7.06
C ILE A 552 18.43 -2.12 -8.06
N LEU A 553 17.19 -2.29 -7.61
CA LEU A 553 16.03 -2.20 -8.50
C LEU A 553 15.71 -0.75 -8.89
N GLU A 554 15.73 0.14 -7.91
CA GLU A 554 15.36 1.55 -8.06
C GLU A 554 15.83 2.36 -6.85
N ILE A 555 15.79 3.69 -6.96
CA ILE A 555 15.96 4.60 -5.84
C ILE A 555 14.81 5.60 -5.78
N GLY A 556 14.15 5.66 -4.61
CA GLY A 556 13.06 6.60 -4.35
C GLY A 556 13.54 7.94 -3.79
N TYR A 557 12.58 8.80 -3.46
CA TYR A 557 12.81 10.19 -3.08
C TYR A 557 13.54 10.33 -1.72
N ASP A 558 14.43 11.30 -1.50
CA ASP A 558 15.02 12.25 -2.46
C ASP A 558 16.38 11.71 -2.96
N TYR A 559 16.66 11.83 -4.26
CA TYR A 559 17.86 11.25 -4.86
C TYR A 559 18.45 12.11 -5.98
N ARG A 560 19.69 11.79 -6.36
CA ARG A 560 20.35 12.21 -7.60
C ARG A 560 21.13 11.06 -8.25
N VAL A 561 20.94 10.87 -9.55
CA VAL A 561 21.68 9.89 -10.37
C VAL A 561 22.49 10.63 -11.42
N ASP A 562 23.82 10.60 -11.31
CA ASP A 562 24.75 11.23 -12.27
C ASP A 562 25.40 10.18 -13.17
N PHE A 563 25.55 10.47 -14.46
CA PHE A 563 26.22 9.60 -15.43
C PHE A 563 26.71 10.40 -16.64
N ASN A 564 27.75 9.90 -17.31
CA ASN A 564 28.19 10.45 -18.60
C ASN A 564 27.59 9.64 -19.74
N LEU A 565 27.02 10.31 -20.74
CA LEU A 565 26.35 9.69 -21.88
C LEU A 565 26.93 10.16 -23.22
N PHE A 566 27.08 9.22 -24.14
CA PHE A 566 27.36 9.45 -25.57
C PHE A 566 26.45 8.56 -26.39
N LEU A 567 25.57 9.12 -27.21
CA LEU A 567 24.67 8.33 -28.06
C LEU A 567 25.13 8.26 -29.51
N SER A 568 24.98 7.08 -30.11
CA SER A 568 25.17 6.88 -31.54
C SER A 568 23.92 7.31 -32.31
N PRO A 569 24.07 7.90 -33.52
CA PRO A 569 22.93 8.19 -34.41
C PRO A 569 22.21 6.93 -34.90
N LYS A 570 22.80 5.73 -34.71
CA LYS A 570 22.13 4.44 -34.90
C LYS A 570 21.08 4.12 -33.85
N THR A 571 21.06 4.86 -32.74
CA THR A 571 19.96 4.79 -31.78
C THR A 571 18.67 5.15 -32.50
N ILE A 572 17.70 4.25 -32.40
CA ILE A 572 16.35 4.45 -32.92
C ILE A 572 15.52 5.26 -31.92
N ASP A 573 14.29 5.58 -32.29
CA ASP A 573 13.38 6.31 -31.41
C ASP A 573 12.82 5.42 -30.28
N ASP A 574 12.35 6.06 -29.21
CA ASP A 574 11.69 5.45 -28.04
C ASP A 574 12.45 4.26 -27.43
N VAL A 575 13.76 4.43 -27.22
CA VAL A 575 14.61 3.42 -26.56
C VAL A 575 14.76 3.65 -25.08
N ILE A 576 15.07 2.58 -24.36
CA ILE A 576 15.26 2.59 -22.92
C ILE A 576 16.73 2.82 -22.55
N LEU A 577 16.95 3.84 -21.71
CA LEU A 577 18.25 4.16 -21.11
C LEU A 577 18.41 3.52 -19.74
N PHE A 578 17.36 3.57 -18.91
CA PHE A 578 17.28 2.84 -17.64
C PHE A 578 15.89 2.21 -17.48
N GLU A 579 15.84 1.00 -16.93
CA GLU A 579 14.61 0.25 -16.73
C GLU A 579 14.52 -0.31 -15.31
N GLY A 580 13.34 -0.18 -14.72
CA GLY A 580 12.97 -0.74 -13.44
C GLY A 580 11.61 -1.42 -13.53
N ARG A 581 11.09 -1.86 -12.38
CA ARG A 581 9.78 -2.51 -12.31
C ARG A 581 8.67 -1.55 -12.74
N ASP A 582 8.70 -0.34 -12.20
CA ASP A 582 7.56 0.58 -12.27
C ASP A 582 7.81 1.82 -13.16
N SER A 583 9.06 2.09 -13.54
CA SER A 583 9.44 3.27 -14.31
C SER A 583 10.58 3.00 -15.27
N LYS A 584 10.73 3.90 -16.26
CA LYS A 584 11.79 3.88 -17.26
C LYS A 584 12.32 5.27 -17.54
N VAL A 585 13.62 5.40 -17.77
CA VAL A 585 14.23 6.58 -18.40
C VAL A 585 14.40 6.26 -19.87
N ILE A 586 13.90 7.14 -20.72
CA ILE A 586 13.77 6.91 -22.16
C ILE A 586 14.49 7.99 -22.97
N ILE A 587 14.81 7.65 -24.22
CA ILE A 587 15.37 8.57 -25.20
C ILE A 587 14.40 8.68 -26.37
N LYS A 588 14.06 9.92 -26.71
CA LYS A 588 13.34 10.25 -27.95
C LYS A 588 14.30 10.86 -28.96
N LYS A 589 14.25 10.38 -30.20
CA LYS A 589 15.04 10.88 -31.32
C LYS A 589 14.31 11.99 -32.04
N GLU A 590 14.99 13.09 -32.28
CA GLU A 590 14.46 14.23 -33.03
C GLU A 590 15.45 14.63 -34.14
N GLY A 591 15.32 13.97 -35.30
CA GLY A 591 16.25 14.13 -36.41
C GLY A 591 17.67 13.74 -36.02
N ASN A 592 18.58 14.73 -36.00
CA ASN A 592 19.99 14.57 -35.61
C ASN A 592 20.23 14.89 -34.12
N GLN A 593 19.17 15.05 -33.34
CA GLN A 593 19.22 15.29 -31.90
C GLN A 593 18.43 14.22 -31.15
N PHE A 594 18.52 14.26 -29.83
CA PHE A 594 17.71 13.46 -28.94
C PHE A 594 17.31 14.25 -27.68
N GLN A 595 16.23 13.80 -27.03
CA GLN A 595 15.77 14.29 -25.74
C GLN A 595 15.75 13.14 -24.73
N LEU A 596 16.00 13.45 -23.46
CA LEU A 596 15.75 12.51 -22.37
C LEU A 596 14.33 12.72 -21.84
N GLY A 597 13.74 11.62 -21.39
CA GLY A 597 12.47 11.63 -20.69
C GLY A 597 12.34 10.45 -19.75
N PHE A 598 11.16 10.28 -19.18
CA PHE A 598 10.81 9.11 -18.40
C PHE A 598 9.35 8.74 -18.57
N SER A 599 9.04 7.47 -18.34
CA SER A 599 7.68 6.93 -18.38
C SER A 599 7.38 6.10 -17.13
N ARG A 600 6.16 6.25 -16.58
CA ARG A 600 5.62 5.47 -15.46
C ARG A 600 4.10 5.57 -15.45
N ASP A 601 3.41 4.52 -15.00
CA ASP A 601 1.95 4.50 -14.86
C ASP A 601 1.17 4.99 -16.11
N GLY A 602 1.69 4.70 -17.31
CA GLY A 602 1.11 5.16 -18.57
C GLY A 602 1.40 6.63 -18.93
N TYR A 603 2.01 7.40 -18.04
CA TYR A 603 2.45 8.78 -18.30
C TYR A 603 3.86 8.80 -18.86
N THR A 604 4.11 9.71 -19.81
CA THR A 604 5.44 9.94 -20.39
C THR A 604 5.75 11.44 -20.39
N TYR A 605 6.93 11.79 -19.92
CA TYR A 605 7.41 13.17 -19.84
C TYR A 605 8.79 13.29 -20.46
N TYR A 606 9.05 14.38 -21.18
CA TYR A 606 10.35 14.70 -21.75
C TYR A 606 10.83 16.04 -21.21
N PHE A 607 12.14 16.12 -20.98
CA PHE A 607 12.81 17.39 -20.76
C PHE A 607 12.91 18.16 -22.08
N ALA A 608 12.84 19.48 -22.02
CA ALA A 608 12.91 20.38 -23.17
C ALA A 608 14.31 20.38 -23.82
N GLU A 609 15.36 20.18 -23.03
CA GLU A 609 16.76 20.19 -23.49
C GLU A 609 17.01 19.14 -24.59
N LYS A 610 17.69 19.55 -25.66
CA LYS A 610 18.03 18.71 -26.81
C LYS A 610 19.53 18.50 -26.91
N PHE A 611 19.93 17.27 -27.19
CA PHE A 611 21.31 16.85 -27.23
C PHE A 611 21.67 16.37 -28.64
N ASN A 612 22.87 16.69 -29.11
CA ASN A 612 23.38 16.19 -30.39
C ASN A 612 23.97 14.79 -30.21
N PHE A 613 23.77 13.91 -31.19
CA PHE A 613 24.49 12.64 -31.23
C PHE A 613 26.01 12.86 -31.32
N GLU A 614 26.77 11.82 -30.98
CA GLU A 614 28.23 11.80 -31.10
C GLU A 614 28.99 12.83 -30.24
N LYS A 615 28.36 13.29 -29.15
CA LYS A 615 28.98 14.15 -28.13
C LYS A 615 28.82 13.54 -26.74
N TRP A 616 29.82 13.77 -25.88
CA TRP A 616 29.75 13.42 -24.46
C TRP A 616 29.01 14.50 -23.68
N TYR A 617 28.12 14.07 -22.80
CA TYR A 617 27.42 14.91 -21.84
C TYR A 617 27.57 14.33 -20.44
N GLU A 618 27.87 15.17 -19.45
CA GLU A 618 27.69 14.85 -18.05
C GLU A 618 26.25 15.18 -17.67
N LEU A 619 25.47 14.16 -17.36
CA LEU A 619 24.05 14.27 -17.05
C LEU A 619 23.79 13.89 -15.61
N GLY A 620 22.80 14.55 -15.00
CA GLY A 620 22.26 14.16 -13.70
C GLY A 620 20.74 14.20 -13.74
N ILE A 621 20.08 13.27 -13.07
CA ILE A 621 18.64 13.31 -12.86
C ILE A 621 18.40 13.23 -11.36
N SER A 622 17.67 14.21 -10.81
CA SER A 622 17.24 14.17 -9.41
C SER A 622 15.72 14.13 -9.33
N GLY A 623 15.21 13.52 -8.27
CA GLY A 623 13.78 13.46 -8.02
C GLY A 623 13.48 13.63 -6.55
N ASP A 624 12.40 14.35 -6.28
CA ASP A 624 11.70 14.41 -5.00
C ASP A 624 10.21 14.11 -5.23
N TYR A 625 9.41 14.12 -4.16
CA TYR A 625 7.97 13.85 -4.27
C TYR A 625 7.17 14.93 -5.01
N LYS A 626 7.78 16.06 -5.40
CA LYS A 626 7.14 17.16 -6.12
C LYS A 626 7.47 17.18 -7.61
N GLY A 627 8.67 16.76 -7.99
CA GLY A 627 9.08 16.78 -9.39
C GLY A 627 10.43 16.15 -9.67
N THR A 628 10.82 16.24 -10.94
CA THR A 628 12.06 15.65 -11.44
C THR A 628 12.90 16.72 -12.15
N SER A 629 14.18 16.80 -11.83
CA SER A 629 15.13 17.74 -12.43
C SER A 629 16.15 17.04 -13.31
N ILE A 630 16.59 17.68 -14.39
CA ILE A 630 17.75 17.29 -15.20
C ILE A 630 18.89 18.29 -15.01
N TYR A 631 20.10 17.77 -14.91
CA TYR A 631 21.35 18.50 -14.80
C TYR A 631 22.23 18.20 -16.02
N VAL A 632 22.87 19.23 -16.54
CA VAL A 632 23.81 19.13 -17.66
C VAL A 632 25.11 19.84 -17.27
N ASN A 633 26.22 19.10 -17.29
CA ASN A 633 27.54 19.56 -16.85
C ASN A 633 27.50 20.18 -15.43
N GLY A 634 26.84 19.48 -14.51
CA GLY A 634 26.72 19.86 -13.10
C GLY A 634 25.70 20.96 -12.77
N LYS A 635 25.10 21.64 -13.76
CA LYS A 635 24.10 22.69 -13.55
C LYS A 635 22.69 22.18 -13.83
N GLN A 636 21.72 22.55 -13.00
CA GLN A 636 20.31 22.23 -13.26
C GLN A 636 19.88 22.95 -14.55
N SER A 637 19.48 22.18 -15.56
CA SER A 637 18.98 22.71 -16.84
C SER A 637 17.46 22.95 -16.76
N GLU A 638 16.71 21.99 -16.22
CA GLU A 638 15.25 22.06 -16.13
C GLU A 638 14.75 21.30 -14.90
N ARG A 639 13.58 21.69 -14.41
CA ARG A 639 12.78 20.94 -13.45
C ARG A 639 11.35 20.81 -13.93
N LEU A 640 10.86 19.58 -14.02
CA LEU A 640 9.47 19.26 -14.32
C LEU A 640 8.67 19.30 -13.02
N GLU A 641 8.08 20.46 -12.73
CA GLU A 641 7.17 20.70 -11.61
C GLU A 641 6.23 21.87 -11.97
N GLY A 642 5.03 21.90 -11.38
CA GLY A 642 4.15 23.08 -11.42
C GLY A 642 3.34 23.22 -12.71
N LYS A 643 3.44 22.26 -13.63
CA LYS A 643 2.57 22.19 -14.82
C LYS A 643 1.12 22.01 -14.39
N THR A 644 0.20 22.68 -15.09
CA THR A 644 -1.24 22.52 -14.90
C THR A 644 -1.93 22.17 -16.20
N HIS A 645 -2.97 21.35 -16.11
CA HIS A 645 -3.98 21.19 -17.16
C HIS A 645 -5.17 22.08 -16.80
N SER A 646 -5.63 22.90 -17.75
CA SER A 646 -6.71 23.86 -17.53
C SER A 646 -7.87 23.59 -18.48
N THR A 647 -9.09 23.63 -17.96
CA THR A 647 -10.34 23.52 -18.74
C THR A 647 -11.20 24.75 -18.54
N ASN A 648 -12.29 24.86 -19.31
CA ASN A 648 -13.27 25.94 -19.20
C ASN A 648 -12.62 27.35 -19.23
N ASN A 649 -11.75 27.57 -20.21
CA ASN A 649 -10.98 28.82 -20.37
C ASN A 649 -10.15 29.20 -19.14
N GLY A 650 -9.60 28.22 -18.41
CA GLY A 650 -8.71 28.44 -17.28
C GLY A 650 -9.38 28.56 -15.92
N LYS A 651 -10.71 28.37 -15.85
CA LYS A 651 -11.47 28.41 -14.59
C LYS A 651 -11.10 27.23 -13.67
N ASN A 652 -10.91 26.06 -14.26
CA ASN A 652 -10.58 24.84 -13.54
C ASN A 652 -9.16 24.41 -13.87
N LYS A 653 -8.40 23.98 -12.86
CA LYS A 653 -6.99 23.60 -13.02
C LYS A 653 -6.70 22.31 -12.26
N ILE A 654 -6.01 21.39 -12.93
CA ILE A 654 -5.41 20.20 -12.33
C ILE A 654 -3.89 20.37 -12.36
N TYR A 655 -3.22 20.17 -11.23
CA TYR A 655 -1.76 20.09 -11.17
C TYR A 655 -1.26 18.76 -11.72
N ILE A 656 -0.21 18.80 -12.54
CA ILE A 656 0.40 17.61 -13.13
C ILE A 656 1.64 17.21 -12.32
N GLN A 657 1.60 16.02 -11.73
CA GLN A 657 2.71 15.43 -10.99
C GLN A 657 3.70 14.76 -11.94
N GLN A 658 4.93 15.28 -11.99
CA GLN A 658 6.00 14.82 -12.88
C GLN A 658 7.19 14.28 -12.08
N THR A 659 6.92 13.37 -11.16
CA THR A 659 7.92 12.75 -10.27
C THR A 659 8.50 11.50 -10.90
N LEU A 660 9.63 11.00 -10.43
CA LEU A 660 10.23 9.78 -10.94
C LEU A 660 10.95 9.04 -9.81
N VAL A 661 10.47 7.87 -9.39
CA VAL A 661 11.33 6.91 -8.69
C VAL A 661 12.30 6.35 -9.73
N PHE A 662 13.61 6.52 -9.53
CA PHE A 662 14.57 6.28 -10.60
C PHE A 662 14.83 4.79 -10.79
N PRO A 663 14.66 4.26 -12.01
CA PRO A 663 14.90 2.86 -12.29
C PRO A 663 16.40 2.56 -12.34
N LEU A 664 16.85 1.55 -11.60
CA LEU A 664 18.26 1.14 -11.54
C LEU A 664 18.49 -0.33 -11.92
N GLN A 665 17.42 -1.13 -12.06
CA GLN A 665 17.53 -2.56 -12.29
C GLN A 665 18.33 -2.87 -13.56
N TYR A 666 18.08 -2.12 -14.63
CA TYR A 666 18.87 -2.19 -15.85
C TYR A 666 19.35 -0.81 -16.31
N ILE A 667 20.61 -0.78 -16.74
CA ILE A 667 21.10 0.21 -17.70
C ILE A 667 20.87 -0.40 -19.07
N GLY A 668 20.11 0.27 -19.93
CA GLY A 668 19.47 -0.33 -21.09
C GLY A 668 18.20 -1.10 -20.70
N SER A 669 17.83 -2.11 -21.49
CA SER A 669 16.64 -2.93 -21.21
C SER A 669 16.89 -4.39 -21.59
N SER A 670 16.24 -5.30 -20.87
CA SER A 670 16.32 -6.75 -21.11
C SER A 670 15.17 -7.31 -21.95
N ASN A 671 14.08 -6.56 -22.08
CA ASN A 671 12.83 -6.99 -22.72
C ASN A 671 12.30 -5.97 -23.74
N GLN A 672 12.92 -4.79 -23.83
CA GLN A 672 12.61 -3.74 -24.79
C GLN A 672 13.88 -3.25 -25.49
N LYS A 673 13.71 -2.31 -26.42
CA LYS A 673 14.81 -1.80 -27.24
C LYS A 673 15.68 -0.85 -26.42
N SER A 674 16.93 -1.25 -26.22
CA SER A 674 17.96 -0.45 -25.56
C SER A 674 18.62 0.55 -26.51
N PHE A 675 19.22 1.59 -25.92
CA PHE A 675 20.03 2.57 -26.64
C PHE A 675 21.32 1.99 -27.24
N GLN A 676 21.82 2.64 -28.29
CA GLN A 676 23.14 2.34 -28.86
C GLN A 676 24.10 3.50 -28.58
N GLY A 677 25.15 3.25 -27.82
CA GLY A 677 26.00 4.34 -27.37
C GLY A 677 27.02 3.90 -26.35
N LYS A 678 27.45 4.86 -25.53
CA LYS A 678 28.41 4.66 -24.47
C LYS A 678 27.96 5.37 -23.21
N ILE A 679 28.26 4.76 -22.07
CA ILE A 679 27.98 5.32 -20.75
C ILE A 679 29.21 5.12 -19.86
N LYS A 680 29.49 6.09 -18.99
CA LYS A 680 30.52 5.95 -17.95
C LYS A 680 30.18 6.72 -16.67
N ASN A 681 30.85 6.38 -15.57
CA ASN A 681 30.78 7.11 -14.29
C ASN A 681 29.35 7.27 -13.75
N LEU A 682 28.64 6.16 -13.53
CA LEU A 682 27.32 6.16 -12.91
C LEU A 682 27.45 6.32 -11.39
N LYS A 683 26.81 7.33 -10.81
CA LYS A 683 26.72 7.58 -9.38
C LYS A 683 25.27 7.71 -8.97
N VAL A 684 24.90 7.05 -7.89
CA VAL A 684 23.58 7.18 -7.25
C VAL A 684 23.78 7.75 -5.86
N ILE A 685 23.08 8.83 -5.59
CA ILE A 685 23.26 9.67 -4.41
C ILE A 685 21.89 9.83 -3.75
N LYS A 686 21.82 9.61 -2.44
CA LYS A 686 20.70 10.00 -1.60
C LYS A 686 20.90 11.46 -1.17
N LEU A 687 19.86 12.30 -1.34
CA LEU A 687 19.92 13.72 -1.01
C LEU A 687 19.51 13.99 0.44
#